data_AF-A0A7M7NTR7-F1
#
_entry.id   AF-A0A7M7NTR7-F1
#
_cell.length_a   1.000
_cell.length_b   1.000
_cell.length_c   1.000
_cell.angle_alpha   90.00
_cell.angle_beta   90.00
_cell.angle_gamma   90.00
#
_symmetry.space_group_name_H-M   'P 1'
#
loop_
_entity.id
_entity.type
_entity.pdbx_description
1 polymer ?
#
loop_
_entity_poly.entity_id
_entity_poly.type
_entity_poly.pdbx_seq_one_letter_code
_entity_poly.pdbx_strand_id
1 'polypeptide(L)'
;MSDQKLAFIDPLEEHFFDKRGRVKTGWQFGLGSDSDIFSKNEDQFQPYHNIFPGVTGGISTGYFDGTLFRFPLRHAANSLSDKIYSDEGTLSELLLAFRADADVAMLFLRSLNNIEVLKRRSDLQEPSLVVRVRREHDPETHPPGKEFSSRLETYCSDVSGRRGPIKLIDCVTFTTETPEASNAQRWVVSHHIAGDSMSQELSDLAEKQSHLPWAAVAIPVSSSEPSNVASEAENNNIGRVFCFLPLPPGEESRTGLPVHVHGFFAVNSDRRGIKWPGPDQTDTLAHWNQLLVRELIPIVYVDAIKYAISSHTSHDSVTVDCIYRSWPDHEAVRGNWDILLEPFYNALFQETIIHSDNNGWMNIADVQFNELNVDKDMEKVILKCFNIKGIAYARVPSVCRQAIRKFYKDQISTVSASSLCRCLREDPAILTKLNADEKLLILEFILREDARQDLEGLCLLPLDDGSFHFFSSSDDKKVYIPTTKFHRQLVPGGNHQFIKTVPEDNPLHQLLSNMDGRYQLKSLTLDAVAELLKISMKTRIDDQGSWILDTQGPSLNTWLEKVWSMLYRESSSKLLLFEGIHLVPLFEADGEGRRLRPLFQKSAIIQRSHQTSDGYLTLTNDLTNILQQNGVTVTNCPDYVLRHPAIMRDEYIKFPTSEGVVKCLLLLDVELLVQRLHSFSPVIEMSSWNILHRQKSPIMERNF
;
A
#
# COMPACT_ATOMS: atom_id res chain seq x y z
N MET A 1 -14.34 -59.18 14.76
CA MET A 1 -15.76 -59.58 14.82
C MET A 1 -16.54 -58.64 13.92
N SER A 2 -17.35 -59.16 13.01
CA SER A 2 -18.20 -58.38 12.11
C SER A 2 -19.36 -59.25 11.64
N ASP A 3 -20.56 -58.70 11.58
CA ASP A 3 -21.78 -59.41 11.19
C ASP A 3 -21.95 -60.69 12.01
N GLN A 4 -21.97 -61.86 11.37
CA GLN A 4 -22.14 -63.16 12.02
C GLN A 4 -20.81 -63.87 12.32
N LYS A 5 -19.66 -63.20 12.21
CA LYS A 5 -18.33 -63.84 12.23
C LYS A 5 -17.41 -63.25 13.30
N LEU A 6 -16.71 -64.14 13.98
CA LEU A 6 -15.55 -63.82 14.82
C LEU A 6 -14.33 -64.58 14.28
N ALA A 7 -13.24 -63.88 14.00
CA ALA A 7 -12.02 -64.50 13.49
C ALA A 7 -10.82 -64.14 14.35
N PHE A 8 -9.90 -65.10 14.46
CA PHE A 8 -8.58 -64.95 15.06
C PHE A 8 -7.54 -65.21 13.98
N ILE A 9 -6.48 -64.40 13.98
CA ILE A 9 -5.34 -64.54 13.08
C ILE A 9 -4.17 -65.00 13.92
N ASP A 10 -3.51 -66.07 13.47
CA ASP A 10 -2.37 -66.68 14.14
C ASP A 10 -1.28 -66.97 13.11
N PRO A 11 -0.45 -65.97 12.74
CA PRO A 11 0.57 -66.16 11.72
C PRO A 11 1.75 -67.04 12.18
N LEU A 12 1.85 -67.36 13.47
CA LEU A 12 2.84 -68.31 14.00
C LEU A 12 2.36 -69.77 13.90
N GLU A 13 1.07 -69.98 13.63
CA GLU A 13 0.45 -71.30 13.49
C GLU A 13 0.55 -72.17 14.76
N GLU A 14 0.52 -71.54 15.94
CA GLU A 14 0.74 -72.18 17.24
C GLU A 14 -0.56 -72.59 17.95
N HIS A 15 -1.68 -71.95 17.61
CA HIS A 15 -2.89 -71.99 18.43
C HIS A 15 -4.08 -72.72 17.77
N PHE A 16 -4.09 -72.86 16.44
CA PHE A 16 -5.23 -73.45 15.73
C PHE A 16 -4.85 -74.68 14.90
N PHE A 17 -5.62 -75.76 15.08
CA PHE A 17 -5.45 -77.02 14.38
C PHE A 17 -6.78 -77.46 13.76
N ASP A 18 -6.74 -78.01 12.56
CA ASP A 18 -7.94 -78.62 11.96
C ASP A 18 -8.26 -79.99 12.56
N LYS A 19 -9.41 -80.57 12.18
CA LYS A 19 -9.85 -81.89 12.67
C LYS A 19 -8.86 -83.04 12.38
N ARG A 20 -7.87 -82.82 11.52
CA ARG A 20 -6.81 -83.77 11.15
C ARG A 20 -5.46 -83.42 11.82
N GLY A 21 -5.43 -82.44 12.73
CA GLY A 21 -4.23 -82.00 13.42
C GLY A 21 -3.29 -81.10 12.60
N ARG A 22 -3.73 -80.59 11.43
CA ARG A 22 -2.91 -79.67 10.63
C ARG A 22 -3.01 -78.26 11.18
N VAL A 23 -1.87 -77.60 11.31
CA VAL A 23 -1.77 -76.20 11.75
C VAL A 23 -2.53 -75.26 10.82
N LYS A 24 -3.01 -74.15 11.39
CA LYS A 24 -3.79 -73.12 10.70
C LYS A 24 -3.28 -71.75 11.09
N THR A 25 -3.25 -70.84 10.13
CA THR A 25 -2.86 -69.44 10.32
C THR A 25 -3.93 -68.59 11.02
N GLY A 26 -4.92 -69.21 11.65
CA GLY A 26 -6.11 -68.57 12.20
C GLY A 26 -7.36 -69.45 12.18
N TRP A 27 -8.42 -68.95 12.81
CA TRP A 27 -9.71 -69.64 12.88
C TRP A 27 -10.88 -68.65 12.83
N GLN A 28 -11.99 -69.07 12.21
CA GLN A 28 -13.22 -68.28 12.14
C GLN A 28 -14.37 -69.06 12.78
N PHE A 29 -15.06 -68.42 13.70
CA PHE A 29 -16.26 -68.88 14.38
C PHE A 29 -17.49 -68.15 13.83
N GLY A 30 -18.61 -68.87 13.73
CA GLY A 30 -19.93 -68.31 13.47
C GLY A 30 -20.63 -67.95 14.79
N LEU A 31 -20.99 -66.68 14.97
CA LEU A 31 -21.56 -66.18 16.22
C LEU A 31 -22.86 -66.90 16.62
N GLY A 32 -23.68 -67.31 15.65
CA GLY A 32 -24.90 -68.10 15.90
C GLY A 32 -24.71 -69.61 15.87
N SER A 33 -23.82 -70.13 15.01
CA SER A 33 -23.65 -71.58 14.79
C SER A 33 -22.74 -72.25 15.82
N ASP A 34 -21.83 -71.50 16.44
CA ASP A 34 -20.82 -72.03 17.36
C ASP A 34 -21.11 -71.65 18.84
N SER A 35 -22.38 -71.42 19.19
CA SER A 35 -22.82 -71.01 20.54
C SER A 35 -22.37 -71.97 21.66
N ASP A 36 -22.33 -73.27 21.38
CA ASP A 36 -21.83 -74.30 22.29
C ASP A 36 -20.32 -74.15 22.59
N ILE A 37 -19.54 -73.61 21.64
CA ILE A 37 -18.11 -73.36 21.83
C ILE A 37 -17.91 -72.12 22.70
N PHE A 38 -18.72 -71.08 22.49
CA PHE A 38 -18.65 -69.85 23.27
C PHE A 38 -19.02 -70.08 24.74
N SER A 39 -20.06 -70.87 25.02
CA SER A 39 -20.48 -71.19 26.40
C SER A 39 -19.46 -72.06 27.17
N LYS A 40 -18.72 -72.92 26.48
CA LYS A 40 -17.69 -73.78 27.11
C LYS A 40 -16.37 -73.08 27.39
N ASN A 41 -16.06 -72.00 26.68
CA ASN A 41 -14.78 -71.27 26.78
C ASN A 41 -15.06 -69.80 27.11
N GLU A 42 -15.84 -69.58 28.18
CA GLU A 42 -16.37 -68.26 28.52
C GLU A 42 -15.25 -67.23 28.70
N ASP A 43 -14.13 -67.61 29.32
CA ASP A 43 -12.95 -66.75 29.54
C ASP A 43 -12.34 -66.20 28.25
N GLN A 44 -12.23 -67.04 27.20
CA GLN A 44 -11.70 -66.66 25.89
C GLN A 44 -12.58 -65.62 25.18
N PHE A 45 -13.90 -65.69 25.41
CA PHE A 45 -14.90 -64.91 24.67
C PHE A 45 -15.51 -63.75 25.48
N GLN A 46 -15.33 -63.73 26.81
CA GLN A 46 -15.77 -62.65 27.70
C GLN A 46 -15.27 -61.27 27.23
N PRO A 47 -14.02 -61.10 26.75
CA PRO A 47 -13.53 -59.79 26.31
C PRO A 47 -14.23 -59.23 25.06
N TYR A 48 -15.11 -59.99 24.42
CA TYR A 48 -15.93 -59.55 23.30
C TYR A 48 -17.35 -59.11 23.70
N HIS A 49 -17.70 -59.21 24.98
CA HIS A 49 -18.99 -58.79 25.53
C HIS A 49 -18.89 -57.39 26.15
N ASN A 50 -19.91 -56.54 25.92
CA ASN A 50 -20.08 -55.23 26.56
C ASN A 50 -18.82 -54.33 26.52
N ILE A 51 -18.10 -54.34 25.39
CA ILE A 51 -16.80 -53.67 25.28
C ILE A 51 -16.95 -52.15 25.38
N PHE A 52 -17.96 -51.57 24.72
CA PHE A 52 -18.17 -50.12 24.68
C PHE A 52 -19.59 -49.78 25.14
N PRO A 53 -19.78 -48.63 25.84
CA PRO A 53 -21.11 -48.11 26.13
C PRO A 53 -21.93 -47.97 24.83
N GLY A 54 -23.16 -48.48 24.82
CA GLY A 54 -24.06 -48.38 23.67
C GLY A 54 -23.84 -49.40 22.53
N VAL A 55 -22.75 -50.19 22.56
CA VAL A 55 -22.55 -51.28 21.60
C VAL A 55 -23.24 -52.54 22.12
N THR A 56 -24.35 -52.92 21.49
CA THR A 56 -25.12 -54.13 21.79
C THR A 56 -24.93 -55.17 20.69
N GLY A 57 -25.08 -56.45 21.04
CA GLY A 57 -24.94 -57.57 20.10
C GLY A 57 -23.60 -58.32 20.19
N GLY A 58 -23.30 -59.13 19.17
CA GLY A 58 -22.11 -59.98 19.13
C GLY A 58 -22.42 -61.44 19.46
N ILE A 59 -21.61 -62.04 20.33
CA ILE A 59 -21.70 -63.46 20.70
C ILE A 59 -23.06 -63.78 21.36
N SER A 60 -23.60 -62.86 22.16
CA SER A 60 -24.87 -63.04 22.86
C SER A 60 -26.10 -63.03 21.95
N THR A 61 -26.03 -62.37 20.79
CA THR A 61 -27.15 -62.23 19.84
C THR A 61 -26.95 -62.99 18.53
N GLY A 62 -25.75 -63.55 18.30
CA GLY A 62 -25.39 -64.20 17.03
C GLY A 62 -25.08 -63.24 15.88
N TYR A 63 -25.11 -61.92 16.11
CA TYR A 63 -24.88 -60.89 15.10
C TYR A 63 -24.31 -59.61 15.72
N PHE A 64 -23.30 -59.04 15.07
CA PHE A 64 -22.66 -57.78 15.45
C PHE A 64 -22.81 -56.74 14.34
N ASP A 65 -23.57 -55.68 14.60
CA ASP A 65 -23.82 -54.60 13.65
C ASP A 65 -22.65 -53.59 13.63
N GLY A 66 -21.57 -53.98 12.97
CA GLY A 66 -20.35 -53.18 12.87
C GLY A 66 -19.12 -54.06 12.79
N THR A 67 -17.94 -53.45 12.95
CA THR A 67 -16.66 -54.17 12.92
C THR A 67 -15.83 -53.86 14.17
N LEU A 68 -15.39 -54.90 14.84
CA LEU A 68 -14.55 -54.83 16.03
C LEU A 68 -13.23 -55.56 15.79
N PHE A 69 -12.14 -54.85 16.05
CA PHE A 69 -10.80 -55.45 16.18
C PHE A 69 -10.38 -55.44 17.64
N ARG A 70 -9.82 -56.57 18.09
CA ARG A 70 -9.17 -56.70 19.39
C ARG A 70 -7.73 -57.10 19.12
N PHE A 71 -6.79 -56.27 19.57
CA PHE A 71 -5.35 -56.54 19.48
C PHE A 71 -4.82 -56.78 20.89
N PRO A 72 -4.68 -58.05 21.32
CA PRO A 72 -3.96 -58.35 22.56
C PRO A 72 -2.53 -57.80 22.47
N LEU A 73 -2.13 -57.00 23.46
CA LEU A 73 -0.80 -56.38 23.46
C LEU A 73 0.28 -57.44 23.66
N ARG A 74 1.40 -57.30 22.96
CA ARG A 74 2.51 -58.24 23.06
C ARG A 74 3.23 -58.05 24.40
N HIS A 75 3.36 -59.13 25.18
CA HIS A 75 4.06 -59.14 26.47
C HIS A 75 5.45 -59.80 26.41
N ALA A 76 5.76 -60.55 25.34
CA ALA A 76 7.06 -61.17 25.12
C ALA A 76 7.44 -61.14 23.64
N ALA A 77 8.72 -60.93 23.34
CA ALA A 77 9.26 -60.95 21.97
C ALA A 77 9.04 -62.32 21.31
N ASN A 78 8.79 -62.32 19.99
CA ASN A 78 8.70 -63.54 19.19
C ASN A 78 9.28 -63.32 17.79
N SER A 79 9.22 -64.35 16.93
CA SER A 79 9.75 -64.32 15.58
C SER A 79 9.08 -63.30 14.65
N LEU A 80 7.89 -62.79 14.99
CA LEU A 80 7.22 -61.73 14.22
C LEU A 80 7.74 -60.34 14.56
N SER A 81 7.98 -60.06 15.84
CA SER A 81 8.63 -58.82 16.27
C SER A 81 9.02 -58.86 17.75
N ASP A 82 10.10 -58.15 18.06
CA ASP A 82 10.69 -57.94 19.38
C ASP A 82 10.05 -56.79 20.18
N LYS A 83 9.20 -55.97 19.55
CA LYS A 83 8.54 -54.82 20.20
C LYS A 83 7.48 -55.26 21.20
N ILE A 84 7.68 -54.95 22.48
CA ILE A 84 6.79 -55.28 23.60
C ILE A 84 5.95 -54.05 23.96
N TYR A 85 4.68 -54.25 24.30
CA TYR A 85 3.72 -53.22 24.72
C TYR A 85 3.28 -53.47 26.18
N SER A 86 4.25 -53.61 27.09
CA SER A 86 4.02 -54.07 28.47
C SER A 86 3.78 -52.95 29.47
N ASP A 87 4.15 -51.71 29.16
CA ASP A 87 4.00 -50.55 30.04
C ASP A 87 2.92 -49.57 29.51
N GLU A 88 2.22 -48.92 30.44
CA GLU A 88 1.19 -47.91 30.11
C GLU A 88 1.79 -46.75 29.28
N GLY A 89 3.10 -46.49 29.43
CA GLY A 89 3.85 -45.45 28.74
C GLY A 89 3.85 -45.60 27.22
N THR A 90 4.30 -46.74 26.69
CA THR A 90 4.40 -46.98 25.23
C THR A 90 3.05 -46.85 24.51
N LEU A 91 1.96 -47.32 25.11
CA LEU A 91 0.61 -47.15 24.54
C LEU A 91 0.14 -45.70 24.65
N SER A 92 0.39 -45.06 25.79
CA SER A 92 0.11 -43.64 25.98
C SER A 92 0.83 -42.77 24.95
N GLU A 93 2.08 -43.07 24.60
CA GLU A 93 2.82 -42.37 23.54
C GLU A 93 2.13 -42.49 22.17
N LEU A 94 1.66 -43.69 21.80
CA LEU A 94 0.93 -43.89 20.54
C LEU A 94 -0.37 -43.08 20.49
N LEU A 95 -1.13 -43.08 21.60
CA LEU A 95 -2.39 -42.33 21.70
C LEU A 95 -2.15 -40.82 21.74
N LEU A 96 -1.07 -40.37 22.38
CA LEU A 96 -0.64 -38.97 22.37
C LEU A 96 -0.16 -38.53 20.98
N ALA A 97 0.54 -39.42 20.25
CA ALA A 97 0.93 -39.17 18.87
C ALA A 97 -0.30 -39.02 17.95
N PHE A 98 -1.32 -39.88 18.11
CA PHE A 98 -2.59 -39.69 17.42
C PHE A 98 -3.27 -38.38 17.83
N ARG A 99 -3.32 -38.06 19.13
CA ARG A 99 -3.90 -36.81 19.64
C ARG A 99 -3.25 -35.58 19.02
N ALA A 100 -1.95 -35.62 18.76
CA ALA A 100 -1.21 -34.51 18.14
C ALA A 100 -1.62 -34.23 16.68
N ASP A 101 -2.10 -35.25 15.95
CA ASP A 101 -2.54 -35.14 14.56
C ASP A 101 -4.07 -35.24 14.41
N ALA A 102 -4.80 -35.29 15.53
CA ALA A 102 -6.22 -35.62 15.55
C ALA A 102 -7.07 -34.59 14.80
N ASP A 103 -6.70 -33.31 14.90
CA ASP A 103 -7.38 -32.17 14.26
C ASP A 103 -7.37 -32.26 12.73
N VAL A 104 -6.32 -32.83 12.15
CA VAL A 104 -6.17 -33.01 10.70
C VAL A 104 -6.35 -34.46 10.23
N ALA A 105 -6.45 -35.44 11.14
CA ALA A 105 -6.51 -36.87 10.80
C ALA A 105 -7.66 -37.22 9.85
N MET A 106 -8.79 -36.54 9.98
CA MET A 106 -9.95 -36.75 9.11
C MET A 106 -9.98 -35.83 7.89
N LEU A 107 -9.05 -34.91 7.71
CA LEU A 107 -9.18 -33.80 6.74
C LEU A 107 -9.56 -34.24 5.32
N PHE A 108 -8.96 -35.32 4.81
CA PHE A 108 -9.21 -35.87 3.48
C PHE A 108 -10.01 -37.17 3.46
N LEU A 109 -10.47 -37.66 4.62
CA LEU A 109 -11.34 -38.82 4.70
C LEU A 109 -12.76 -38.41 4.33
N ARG A 110 -13.56 -39.26 3.69
CA ARG A 110 -14.94 -38.87 3.30
C ARG A 110 -16.04 -39.58 4.08
N SER A 111 -15.76 -40.79 4.57
CA SER A 111 -16.77 -41.63 5.23
C SER A 111 -16.78 -41.50 6.75
N LEU A 112 -15.75 -40.91 7.37
CA LEU A 112 -15.66 -40.75 8.82
C LEU A 112 -16.12 -39.35 9.23
N ASN A 113 -17.05 -39.28 10.17
CA ASN A 113 -17.53 -38.03 10.77
C ASN A 113 -17.16 -37.90 12.25
N ASN A 114 -16.75 -38.99 12.90
CA ASN A 114 -16.40 -39.00 14.32
C ASN A 114 -15.29 -40.03 14.57
N ILE A 115 -14.23 -39.62 15.25
CA ILE A 115 -13.21 -40.53 15.81
C ILE A 115 -13.11 -40.26 17.30
N GLU A 116 -13.22 -41.32 18.11
CA GLU A 116 -13.10 -41.25 19.57
C GLU A 116 -12.02 -42.20 20.06
N VAL A 117 -11.12 -41.67 20.88
CA VAL A 117 -10.12 -42.44 21.60
C VAL A 117 -10.48 -42.42 23.07
N LEU A 118 -10.70 -43.62 23.60
CA LEU A 118 -11.15 -43.85 24.97
C LEU A 118 -10.12 -44.70 25.71
N LYS A 119 -9.93 -44.42 27.00
CA LYS A 119 -9.07 -45.21 27.89
C LYS A 119 -9.91 -45.78 29.03
N ARG A 120 -9.91 -47.10 29.19
CA ARG A 120 -10.53 -47.77 30.35
C ARG A 120 -9.44 -48.24 31.30
N ARG A 121 -9.43 -47.73 32.52
CA ARG A 121 -8.56 -48.22 33.59
C ARG A 121 -9.25 -49.35 34.35
N SER A 122 -8.48 -50.23 34.99
CA SER A 122 -9.02 -51.39 35.73
C SER A 122 -9.85 -51.03 36.96
N ASP A 123 -9.67 -49.82 37.48
CA ASP A 123 -10.35 -49.24 38.65
C ASP A 123 -11.61 -48.44 38.31
N LEU A 124 -11.84 -48.11 37.03
CA LEU A 124 -12.98 -47.31 36.56
C LEU A 124 -13.98 -48.18 35.81
N GLN A 125 -15.28 -48.02 36.13
CA GLN A 125 -16.36 -48.76 35.48
C GLN A 125 -16.65 -48.23 34.06
N GLU A 126 -16.42 -46.94 33.82
CA GLU A 126 -16.62 -46.28 32.52
C GLU A 126 -15.28 -45.80 31.90
N PRO A 127 -15.16 -45.82 30.56
CA PRO A 127 -13.97 -45.33 29.89
C PRO A 127 -13.89 -43.79 29.92
N SER A 128 -12.69 -43.25 30.12
CA SER A 128 -12.42 -41.81 30.04
C SER A 128 -12.03 -41.39 28.62
N LEU A 129 -12.46 -40.20 28.19
CA LEU A 129 -12.08 -39.61 26.91
C LEU A 129 -10.59 -39.23 26.88
N VAL A 130 -9.90 -39.56 25.80
CA VAL A 130 -8.55 -39.07 25.49
C VAL A 130 -8.61 -37.96 24.45
N VAL A 131 -9.28 -38.23 23.33
CA VAL A 131 -9.55 -37.24 22.28
C VAL A 131 -10.79 -37.67 21.50
N ARG A 132 -11.60 -36.70 21.09
CA ARG A 132 -12.70 -36.87 20.14
C ARG A 132 -12.54 -35.84 19.03
N VAL A 133 -12.73 -36.28 17.79
CA VAL A 133 -12.71 -35.40 16.63
C VAL A 133 -14.03 -35.59 15.89
N ARG A 134 -14.77 -34.51 15.71
CA ARG A 134 -16.03 -34.48 14.96
C ARG A 134 -15.88 -33.64 13.72
N ARG A 135 -16.49 -34.09 12.62
CA ARG A 135 -16.68 -33.31 11.41
C ARG A 135 -18.10 -32.81 11.36
N GLU A 136 -18.23 -31.51 11.13
CA GLU A 136 -19.47 -30.84 10.79
C GLU A 136 -19.34 -30.25 9.40
N HIS A 137 -20.25 -30.63 8.53
CA HIS A 137 -20.35 -30.04 7.20
C HIS A 137 -21.22 -28.79 7.27
N ASP A 138 -20.87 -27.78 6.48
CA ASP A 138 -21.71 -26.60 6.37
C ASP A 138 -23.04 -26.96 5.67
N PRO A 139 -24.20 -26.78 6.32
CA PRO A 139 -25.49 -27.20 5.78
C PRO A 139 -25.85 -26.58 4.42
N GLU A 140 -25.34 -25.37 4.13
CA GLU A 140 -25.66 -24.64 2.91
C GLU A 140 -24.78 -25.04 1.73
N THR A 141 -23.58 -25.54 2.02
CA THR A 141 -22.60 -25.92 0.98
C THR A 141 -22.37 -27.42 0.87
N HIS A 142 -22.87 -28.21 1.81
CA HIS A 142 -22.72 -29.64 1.82
C HIS A 142 -23.45 -30.28 0.62
N PRO A 143 -22.72 -30.89 -0.32
CA PRO A 143 -23.35 -31.66 -1.39
C PRO A 143 -24.05 -32.89 -0.78
N PRO A 144 -25.11 -33.44 -1.40
CA PRO A 144 -25.81 -34.61 -0.87
C PRO A 144 -24.80 -35.74 -0.57
N GLY A 145 -24.67 -36.14 0.70
CA GLY A 145 -23.54 -36.95 1.21
C GLY A 145 -23.34 -38.33 0.58
N LYS A 146 -24.23 -38.76 -0.33
CA LYS A 146 -24.12 -39.99 -1.12
C LYS A 146 -23.70 -39.78 -2.57
N GLU A 147 -23.66 -38.54 -3.06
CA GLU A 147 -23.39 -38.24 -4.46
C GLU A 147 -21.95 -38.59 -4.85
N PHE A 148 -20.96 -38.20 -4.05
CA PHE A 148 -19.55 -38.47 -4.35
C PHE A 148 -19.23 -39.96 -4.38
N SER A 149 -19.66 -40.73 -3.36
CA SER A 149 -19.43 -42.18 -3.31
C SER A 149 -20.13 -42.88 -4.48
N SER A 150 -21.36 -42.49 -4.82
CA SER A 150 -22.07 -43.05 -5.98
C SER A 150 -21.36 -42.71 -7.30
N ARG A 151 -20.86 -41.48 -7.46
CA ARG A 151 -20.08 -41.07 -8.64
C ARG A 151 -18.75 -41.81 -8.71
N LEU A 152 -18.10 -42.06 -7.59
CA LEU A 152 -16.85 -42.83 -7.50
C LEU A 152 -17.09 -44.31 -7.82
N GLU A 153 -18.14 -44.92 -7.27
CA GLU A 153 -18.56 -46.29 -7.60
C GLU A 153 -18.83 -46.42 -9.10
N THR A 154 -19.58 -45.47 -9.67
CA THR A 154 -19.83 -45.40 -11.12
C THR A 154 -18.51 -45.31 -11.88
N TYR A 155 -17.63 -44.39 -11.52
CA TYR A 155 -16.31 -44.19 -12.13
C TYR A 155 -15.45 -45.47 -12.11
N CYS A 156 -15.44 -46.19 -10.99
CA CYS A 156 -14.69 -47.44 -10.85
C CYS A 156 -15.32 -48.60 -11.63
N SER A 157 -16.65 -48.61 -11.75
CA SER A 157 -17.41 -49.66 -12.45
C SER A 157 -17.52 -49.46 -13.96
N ASP A 158 -17.21 -48.26 -14.47
CA ASP A 158 -17.37 -47.92 -15.88
C ASP A 158 -16.30 -48.60 -16.75
N VAL A 159 -16.77 -49.50 -17.62
CA VAL A 159 -15.99 -50.29 -18.59
C VAL A 159 -15.98 -49.63 -19.99
N SER A 160 -16.72 -48.53 -20.18
CA SER A 160 -16.88 -47.86 -21.48
C SER A 160 -15.66 -47.04 -21.93
N GLY A 161 -14.68 -46.88 -21.03
CA GLY A 161 -13.37 -46.28 -21.34
C GLY A 161 -13.34 -44.75 -21.42
N ARG A 162 -14.46 -44.04 -21.17
CA ARG A 162 -14.46 -42.58 -21.05
C ARG A 162 -14.88 -42.15 -19.65
N ARG A 163 -13.95 -41.61 -18.88
CA ARG A 163 -14.17 -41.22 -17.48
C ARG A 163 -14.15 -39.70 -17.33
N GLY A 164 -15.31 -39.12 -17.02
CA GLY A 164 -15.43 -37.69 -16.71
C GLY A 164 -14.76 -37.32 -15.37
N PRO A 165 -14.32 -36.06 -15.19
CA PRO A 165 -13.73 -35.60 -13.94
C PRO A 165 -14.78 -35.57 -12.82
N ILE A 166 -14.36 -35.89 -11.59
CA ILE A 166 -15.16 -35.74 -10.37
C ILE A 166 -14.53 -34.65 -9.52
N LYS A 167 -15.25 -33.54 -9.35
CA LYS A 167 -14.88 -32.43 -8.47
C LYS A 167 -15.86 -32.35 -7.31
N LEU A 168 -15.33 -32.15 -6.12
CA LEU A 168 -16.12 -31.96 -4.90
C LEU A 168 -15.40 -30.99 -3.98
N ILE A 169 -16.03 -29.87 -3.65
CA ILE A 169 -15.47 -28.85 -2.77
C ILE A 169 -16.48 -28.56 -1.68
N ASP A 170 -16.02 -28.51 -0.44
CA ASP A 170 -16.88 -28.35 0.73
C ASP A 170 -16.16 -27.55 1.81
N CYS A 171 -16.92 -26.80 2.61
CA CYS A 171 -16.43 -26.12 3.78
C CYS A 171 -16.79 -26.95 5.03
N VAL A 172 -15.77 -27.44 5.72
CA VAL A 172 -15.93 -28.36 6.85
C VAL A 172 -15.32 -27.77 8.11
N THR A 173 -15.98 -28.01 9.23
CA THR A 173 -15.49 -27.66 10.56
C THR A 173 -15.12 -28.93 11.30
N PHE A 174 -13.89 -29.00 11.79
CA PHE A 174 -13.40 -30.09 12.63
C PHE A 174 -13.30 -29.61 14.06
N THR A 175 -14.06 -30.24 14.95
CA THR A 175 -14.05 -29.96 16.39
C THR A 175 -13.26 -31.06 17.09
N THR A 176 -12.14 -30.69 17.70
CA THR A 176 -11.30 -31.57 18.50
C THR A 176 -11.52 -31.30 19.97
N GLU A 177 -12.09 -32.28 20.67
CA GLU A 177 -12.37 -32.25 22.09
C GLU A 177 -11.36 -33.13 22.84
N THR A 178 -10.76 -32.56 23.88
CA THR A 178 -9.88 -33.25 24.84
C THR A 178 -10.40 -32.98 26.25
N PRO A 179 -9.95 -33.69 27.29
CA PRO A 179 -10.40 -33.44 28.65
C PRO A 179 -10.11 -32.01 29.13
N GLU A 180 -9.07 -31.37 28.59
CA GLU A 180 -8.62 -30.05 29.01
C GLU A 180 -9.16 -28.90 28.14
N ALA A 181 -9.43 -29.16 26.86
CA ALA A 181 -9.78 -28.12 25.89
C ALA A 181 -10.63 -28.64 24.74
N SER A 182 -11.39 -27.74 24.12
CA SER A 182 -12.07 -27.97 22.86
C SER A 182 -11.63 -26.89 21.86
N ASN A 183 -11.27 -27.31 20.64
CA ASN A 183 -10.85 -26.43 19.56
C ASN A 183 -11.62 -26.77 18.29
N ALA A 184 -12.01 -25.76 17.52
CA ALA A 184 -12.68 -25.93 16.24
C ALA A 184 -11.88 -25.23 15.14
N GLN A 185 -11.57 -25.96 14.07
CA GLN A 185 -10.88 -25.44 12.89
C GLN A 185 -11.74 -25.61 11.66
N ARG A 186 -11.75 -24.58 10.82
CA ARG A 186 -12.57 -24.56 9.59
C ARG A 186 -11.67 -24.62 8.37
N TRP A 187 -12.05 -25.46 7.42
CA TRP A 187 -11.27 -25.78 6.23
C TRP A 187 -12.14 -25.77 4.98
N VAL A 188 -11.61 -25.23 3.89
CA VAL A 188 -12.13 -25.50 2.54
C VAL A 188 -11.36 -26.70 1.99
N VAL A 189 -12.06 -27.80 1.72
CA VAL A 189 -11.46 -29.05 1.22
C VAL A 189 -11.96 -29.31 -0.20
N SER A 190 -11.05 -29.29 -1.16
CA SER A 190 -11.30 -29.55 -2.58
C SER A 190 -10.73 -30.90 -2.97
N HIS A 191 -11.57 -31.83 -3.41
CA HIS A 191 -11.18 -33.10 -4.01
C HIS A 191 -11.40 -33.07 -5.52
N HIS A 192 -10.46 -33.62 -6.26
CA HIS A 192 -10.55 -33.77 -7.71
C HIS A 192 -10.00 -35.12 -8.15
N ILE A 193 -10.82 -35.87 -8.88
CA ILE A 193 -10.42 -37.04 -9.64
C ILE A 193 -10.43 -36.65 -11.11
N ALA A 194 -9.27 -36.70 -11.75
CA ALA A 194 -9.07 -36.03 -13.02
C ALA A 194 -9.86 -36.64 -14.19
N GLY A 195 -10.16 -37.95 -14.14
CA GLY A 195 -10.69 -38.65 -15.31
C GLY A 195 -9.74 -38.53 -16.51
N ASP A 196 -10.31 -38.42 -17.71
CA ASP A 196 -9.54 -38.30 -18.96
C ASP A 196 -9.14 -36.85 -19.30
N SER A 197 -9.26 -35.92 -18.34
CA SER A 197 -9.03 -34.49 -18.59
C SER A 197 -7.55 -34.06 -18.56
N MET A 198 -6.66 -34.98 -18.18
CA MET A 198 -5.21 -34.71 -18.01
C MET A 198 -4.39 -35.19 -19.20
N SER A 199 -3.07 -35.04 -19.11
CA SER A 199 -2.16 -35.54 -20.14
C SER A 199 -2.36 -37.05 -20.38
N GLN A 200 -2.13 -37.47 -21.63
CA GLN A 200 -2.16 -38.89 -21.99
C GLN A 200 -1.19 -39.71 -21.12
N GLU A 201 -0.05 -39.12 -20.74
CA GLU A 201 0.95 -39.75 -19.89
C GLU A 201 0.43 -40.09 -18.49
N LEU A 202 -0.29 -39.16 -17.84
CA LEU A 202 -0.90 -39.42 -16.52
C LEU A 202 -1.99 -40.49 -16.61
N SER A 203 -2.81 -40.44 -17.66
CA SER A 203 -3.88 -41.42 -17.91
C SER A 203 -3.32 -42.82 -18.14
N ASP A 204 -2.28 -42.96 -18.98
CA ASP A 204 -1.63 -44.24 -19.25
C ASP A 204 -1.00 -44.85 -17.98
N LEU A 205 -0.42 -44.01 -17.10
CA LEU A 205 0.12 -44.47 -15.82
C LEU A 205 -0.97 -44.86 -14.83
N ALA A 206 -2.08 -44.11 -14.77
CA ALA A 206 -3.23 -44.44 -13.93
C ALA A 206 -3.78 -45.84 -14.27
N GLU A 207 -3.96 -46.14 -15.56
CA GLU A 207 -4.41 -47.44 -16.04
C GLU A 207 -3.38 -48.54 -15.73
N LYS A 208 -2.12 -48.33 -16.11
CA LYS A 208 -1.04 -49.32 -15.93
C LYS A 208 -0.82 -49.69 -14.47
N GLN A 209 -0.98 -48.74 -13.56
CA GLN A 209 -0.79 -48.96 -12.12
C GLN A 209 -2.11 -49.28 -11.37
N SER A 210 -3.25 -49.24 -12.06
CA SER A 210 -4.58 -49.30 -11.42
C SER A 210 -4.74 -48.26 -10.30
N HIS A 211 -4.15 -47.09 -10.49
CA HIS A 211 -4.19 -45.97 -9.57
C HIS A 211 -5.30 -45.00 -9.95
N LEU A 212 -5.95 -44.39 -8.96
CA LEU A 212 -6.91 -43.32 -9.20
C LEU A 212 -6.16 -41.99 -9.26
N PRO A 213 -6.29 -41.18 -10.34
CA PRO A 213 -5.69 -39.85 -10.43
C PRO A 213 -6.46 -38.87 -9.55
N TRP A 214 -6.29 -39.03 -8.24
CA TRP A 214 -7.01 -38.32 -7.20
C TRP A 214 -6.04 -37.43 -6.41
N ALA A 215 -6.36 -36.14 -6.37
CA ALA A 215 -5.74 -35.19 -5.46
C ALA A 215 -6.77 -34.40 -4.66
N ALA A 216 -6.34 -33.85 -3.53
CA ALA A 216 -7.13 -32.92 -2.75
C ALA A 216 -6.25 -31.85 -2.09
N VAL A 217 -6.82 -30.67 -1.85
CA VAL A 217 -6.17 -29.57 -1.15
C VAL A 217 -7.10 -29.07 -0.05
N ALA A 218 -6.54 -28.74 1.12
CA ALA A 218 -7.28 -28.18 2.23
C ALA A 218 -6.69 -26.82 2.65
N ILE A 219 -7.51 -25.78 2.56
CA ILE A 219 -7.17 -24.40 2.91
C ILE A 219 -7.76 -24.06 4.28
N PRO A 220 -6.96 -23.60 5.25
CA PRO A 220 -7.48 -23.13 6.53
C PRO A 220 -8.20 -21.80 6.34
N VAL A 221 -9.42 -21.67 6.88
CA VAL A 221 -10.25 -20.46 6.72
C VAL A 221 -10.77 -19.87 8.04
N SER A 222 -10.36 -20.40 9.20
CA SER A 222 -10.80 -19.89 10.50
C SER A 222 -10.32 -18.47 10.82
N SER A 223 -11.18 -17.66 11.42
CA SER A 223 -10.99 -16.24 11.74
C SER A 223 -10.26 -15.95 13.07
N SER A 224 -9.75 -16.96 13.78
CA SER A 224 -9.01 -16.71 15.02
C SER A 224 -7.67 -16.07 14.70
N GLU A 225 -7.50 -14.80 15.11
CA GLU A 225 -6.21 -14.12 15.21
C GLU A 225 -5.14 -15.09 15.75
N PRO A 226 -3.90 -15.04 15.24
CA PRO A 226 -2.81 -15.81 15.83
C PRO A 226 -2.71 -15.37 17.30
N SER A 227 -2.92 -16.32 18.20
CA SER A 227 -2.70 -16.10 19.62
C SER A 227 -1.29 -15.53 19.78
N ASN A 228 -1.12 -14.42 20.49
CA ASN A 228 0.19 -13.89 20.86
C ASN A 228 0.85 -14.80 21.92
N VAL A 229 1.07 -16.06 21.58
CA VAL A 229 1.84 -17.01 22.36
C VAL A 229 2.82 -17.63 21.38
N ALA A 230 3.96 -16.95 21.24
CA ALA A 230 5.17 -17.47 20.60
C ALA A 230 5.54 -18.81 21.23
N SER A 231 4.94 -19.88 20.71
CA SER A 231 5.36 -21.25 20.85
C SER A 231 5.83 -21.65 19.46
N GLU A 232 6.96 -22.33 19.38
CA GLU A 232 7.57 -22.78 18.12
C GLU A 232 6.64 -23.70 17.29
N ALA A 233 5.45 -24.05 17.81
CA ALA A 233 4.33 -24.70 17.14
C ALA A 233 3.49 -23.77 16.24
N GLU A 234 3.59 -22.44 16.35
CA GLU A 234 2.96 -21.49 15.41
C GLU A 234 3.71 -21.39 14.05
N ASN A 235 4.85 -22.08 13.92
CA ASN A 235 5.42 -22.46 12.61
C ASN A 235 4.60 -23.56 11.88
N ASN A 236 3.37 -23.84 12.32
CA ASN A 236 2.42 -24.77 11.71
C ASN A 236 1.88 -24.35 10.32
N ASN A 237 2.30 -23.22 9.75
CA ASN A 237 2.00 -22.82 8.36
C ASN A 237 2.83 -23.60 7.32
N ILE A 238 3.31 -24.81 7.64
CA ILE A 238 3.97 -25.69 6.68
C ILE A 238 2.99 -26.81 6.31
N GLY A 239 2.53 -26.74 5.07
CA GLY A 239 1.72 -27.74 4.41
C GLY A 239 2.31 -29.13 4.58
N ARG A 240 1.41 -30.07 4.88
CA ARG A 240 1.74 -31.48 5.11
C ARG A 240 1.20 -32.31 3.96
N VAL A 241 1.92 -33.38 3.66
CA VAL A 241 1.50 -34.38 2.68
C VAL A 241 0.61 -35.43 3.32
N PHE A 242 -0.49 -35.74 2.63
CA PHE A 242 -1.46 -36.75 3.02
C PHE A 242 -1.57 -37.82 1.93
N CYS A 243 -1.62 -39.07 2.36
CA CYS A 243 -2.08 -40.19 1.55
C CYS A 243 -3.29 -40.79 2.27
N PHE A 244 -4.42 -40.09 2.16
CA PHE A 244 -5.64 -40.21 2.98
C PHE A 244 -5.44 -39.76 4.43
N LEU A 245 -4.46 -40.34 5.11
CA LEU A 245 -4.01 -39.94 6.44
C LEU A 245 -2.74 -39.07 6.33
N PRO A 246 -2.46 -38.22 7.33
CA PRO A 246 -1.23 -37.45 7.35
C PRO A 246 -0.03 -38.39 7.36
N LEU A 247 0.99 -38.08 6.54
CA LEU A 247 2.27 -38.75 6.69
C LEU A 247 2.90 -38.36 8.04
N PRO A 248 3.72 -39.25 8.64
CA PRO A 248 4.41 -38.97 9.90
C PRO A 248 5.12 -37.62 9.86
N PRO A 249 5.03 -36.82 10.93
CA PRO A 249 5.66 -35.50 10.94
C PRO A 249 7.19 -35.63 10.79
N GLY A 250 7.74 -35.01 9.76
CA GLY A 250 9.18 -34.97 9.49
C GLY A 250 9.51 -34.02 8.34
N GLU A 251 10.79 -33.82 8.06
CA GLU A 251 11.24 -32.96 6.95
C GLU A 251 10.72 -33.46 5.59
N GLU A 252 10.60 -34.78 5.41
CA GLU A 252 10.13 -35.40 4.15
C GLU A 252 8.64 -35.19 3.86
N SER A 253 7.84 -34.91 4.89
CA SER A 253 6.40 -34.69 4.77
C SER A 253 6.03 -33.20 4.61
N ARG A 254 7.01 -32.29 4.67
CA ARG A 254 6.83 -30.84 4.63
C ARG A 254 6.93 -30.32 3.19
N THR A 255 5.87 -29.68 2.72
CA THR A 255 5.81 -29.13 1.34
C THR A 255 6.32 -27.70 1.26
N GLY A 256 6.23 -26.94 2.35
CA GLY A 256 6.45 -25.48 2.35
C GLY A 256 5.28 -24.67 1.77
N LEU A 257 4.18 -25.33 1.39
CA LEU A 257 2.95 -24.66 0.96
C LEU A 257 2.14 -24.21 2.18
N PRO A 258 1.29 -23.17 2.10
CA PRO A 258 0.44 -22.75 3.22
C PRO A 258 -0.82 -23.64 3.39
N VAL A 259 -0.89 -24.78 2.69
CA VAL A 259 -2.06 -25.66 2.64
C VAL A 259 -1.67 -27.12 2.80
N HIS A 260 -2.58 -27.95 3.30
CA HIS A 260 -2.39 -29.40 3.29
C HIS A 260 -2.72 -29.98 1.91
N VAL A 261 -1.92 -30.94 1.47
CA VAL A 261 -2.05 -31.54 0.14
C VAL A 261 -2.19 -33.05 0.27
N HIS A 262 -3.20 -33.59 -0.39
CA HIS A 262 -3.42 -35.00 -0.55
C HIS A 262 -3.29 -35.41 -2.00
N GLY A 263 -2.73 -36.59 -2.22
CA GLY A 263 -2.80 -37.31 -3.48
C GLY A 263 -2.81 -38.82 -3.24
N PHE A 264 -3.22 -39.57 -4.25
CA PHE A 264 -3.01 -41.03 -4.30
C PHE A 264 -1.53 -41.34 -4.56
N PHE A 265 -0.67 -40.89 -3.64
CA PHE A 265 0.77 -40.91 -3.81
C PHE A 265 1.37 -42.29 -3.57
N ALA A 266 2.41 -42.60 -4.33
CA ALA A 266 3.32 -43.66 -3.96
C ALA A 266 4.26 -43.19 -2.85
N VAL A 267 4.25 -43.89 -1.71
CA VAL A 267 5.07 -43.57 -0.53
C VAL A 267 6.37 -44.38 -0.50
N ASN A 268 7.36 -43.86 0.22
CA ASN A 268 8.62 -44.57 0.52
C ASN A 268 8.35 -45.85 1.32
N SER A 269 9.31 -46.78 1.35
CA SER A 269 9.18 -48.05 2.09
C SER A 269 8.99 -47.86 3.59
N ASP A 270 9.58 -46.80 4.16
CA ASP A 270 9.40 -46.41 5.57
C ASP A 270 8.12 -45.58 5.81
N ARG A 271 7.40 -45.24 4.72
CA ARG A 271 6.14 -44.50 4.69
C ARG A 271 6.20 -43.10 5.33
N ARG A 272 7.40 -42.50 5.39
CA ARG A 272 7.61 -41.15 5.97
C ARG A 272 7.50 -40.03 4.94
N GLY A 273 7.81 -40.32 3.68
CA GLY A 273 7.73 -39.39 2.55
C GLY A 273 7.10 -40.01 1.32
N ILE A 274 6.85 -39.17 0.30
CA ILE A 274 6.46 -39.63 -1.03
C ILE A 274 7.68 -39.87 -1.91
N LYS A 275 7.55 -40.78 -2.86
CA LYS A 275 8.60 -41.07 -3.83
C LYS A 275 8.80 -39.90 -4.78
N TRP A 276 10.05 -39.56 -5.04
CA TRP A 276 10.46 -38.55 -6.01
C TRP A 276 11.47 -39.09 -7.01
N PRO A 277 11.50 -38.58 -8.26
CA PRO A 277 12.47 -39.04 -9.25
C PRO A 277 13.90 -38.80 -8.77
N GLY A 278 14.73 -39.85 -8.81
CA GLY A 278 16.16 -39.75 -8.57
C GLY A 278 16.93 -39.35 -9.84
N PRO A 279 18.22 -38.96 -9.73
CA PRO A 279 19.03 -38.52 -10.88
C PRO A 279 19.15 -39.56 -12.01
N ASP A 280 19.11 -40.84 -11.66
CA ASP A 280 19.34 -41.97 -12.57
C ASP A 280 18.21 -43.01 -12.58
N GLN A 281 17.02 -42.69 -12.04
CA GLN A 281 15.93 -43.66 -11.87
C GLN A 281 14.69 -43.36 -12.73
N THR A 282 14.30 -44.35 -13.55
CA THR A 282 12.99 -44.43 -14.21
C THR A 282 11.96 -45.13 -13.29
N ASP A 283 11.77 -44.65 -12.07
CA ASP A 283 10.71 -45.18 -11.18
C ASP A 283 9.35 -44.61 -11.63
N THR A 284 8.51 -45.47 -12.20
CA THR A 284 7.17 -45.11 -12.67
C THR A 284 6.26 -44.61 -11.54
N LEU A 285 6.50 -45.02 -10.30
CA LEU A 285 5.75 -44.55 -9.11
C LEU A 285 6.19 -43.15 -8.68
N ALA A 286 7.48 -42.83 -8.84
CA ALA A 286 7.98 -41.48 -8.60
C ALA A 286 7.50 -40.50 -9.68
N HIS A 287 7.49 -40.96 -10.93
CA HIS A 287 6.96 -40.20 -12.07
C HIS A 287 5.46 -39.91 -11.91
N TRP A 288 4.68 -40.91 -11.46
CA TRP A 288 3.27 -40.73 -11.08
C TRP A 288 3.07 -39.57 -10.09
N ASN A 289 3.85 -39.52 -9.01
CA ASN A 289 3.77 -38.44 -8.02
C ASN A 289 4.14 -37.08 -8.64
N GLN A 290 5.17 -37.03 -9.49
CA GLN A 290 5.59 -35.81 -10.18
C GLN A 290 4.47 -35.25 -11.06
N LEU A 291 3.80 -36.10 -11.83
CA LEU A 291 2.67 -35.70 -12.68
C LEU A 291 1.47 -35.22 -11.85
N LEU A 292 1.14 -35.89 -10.74
CA LEU A 292 0.07 -35.42 -9.85
C LEU A 292 0.35 -34.01 -9.32
N VAL A 293 1.59 -33.73 -8.89
CA VAL A 293 1.99 -32.43 -8.33
C VAL A 293 2.08 -31.34 -9.42
N ARG A 294 2.49 -31.69 -10.64
CA ARG A 294 2.64 -30.75 -11.76
C ARG A 294 1.33 -30.45 -12.49
N GLU A 295 0.43 -31.42 -12.63
CA GLU A 295 -0.73 -31.32 -13.51
C GLU A 295 -2.06 -31.25 -12.76
N LEU A 296 -2.26 -32.09 -11.74
CA LEU A 296 -3.56 -32.20 -11.08
C LEU A 296 -3.69 -31.25 -9.88
N ILE A 297 -2.75 -31.31 -8.93
CA ILE A 297 -2.79 -30.51 -7.69
C ILE A 297 -2.93 -29.00 -7.96
N PRO A 298 -2.24 -28.39 -8.94
CA PRO A 298 -2.40 -26.96 -9.23
C PRO A 298 -3.85 -26.58 -9.53
N ILE A 299 -4.55 -27.40 -10.31
CA ILE A 299 -5.96 -27.18 -10.66
C ILE A 299 -6.85 -27.36 -9.42
N VAL A 300 -6.60 -28.39 -8.61
CA VAL A 300 -7.35 -28.62 -7.36
C VAL A 300 -7.21 -27.44 -6.40
N TYR A 301 -5.99 -26.89 -6.31
CA TYR A 301 -5.67 -25.77 -5.45
C TYR A 301 -6.35 -24.48 -5.93
N VAL A 302 -6.28 -24.17 -7.23
CA VAL A 302 -7.01 -23.03 -7.80
C VAL A 302 -8.51 -23.17 -7.57
N ASP A 303 -9.08 -24.36 -7.79
CA ASP A 303 -10.50 -24.63 -7.51
C ASP A 303 -10.85 -24.37 -6.02
N ALA A 304 -9.97 -24.76 -5.08
CA ALA A 304 -10.15 -24.48 -3.65
C ALA A 304 -10.12 -22.97 -3.34
N ILE A 305 -9.20 -22.21 -3.95
CA ILE A 305 -9.12 -20.75 -3.78
C ILE A 305 -10.35 -20.06 -4.36
N LYS A 306 -10.80 -20.45 -5.56
CA LYS A 306 -12.01 -19.94 -6.20
C LYS A 306 -13.24 -20.16 -5.33
N TYR A 307 -13.34 -21.36 -4.75
CA TYR A 307 -14.41 -21.67 -3.82
C TYR A 307 -14.32 -20.78 -2.56
N ALA A 308 -13.14 -20.63 -1.95
CA ALA A 308 -12.95 -19.75 -0.80
C ALA A 308 -13.35 -18.29 -1.11
N ILE A 309 -13.03 -17.78 -2.30
CA ILE A 309 -13.47 -16.46 -2.79
C ILE A 309 -14.99 -16.37 -2.87
N SER A 310 -15.66 -17.39 -3.44
CA SER A 310 -17.12 -17.43 -3.52
C SER A 310 -17.80 -17.57 -2.14
N SER A 311 -17.15 -18.24 -1.20
CA SER A 311 -17.63 -18.36 0.18
C SER A 311 -17.45 -17.06 0.97
N HIS A 312 -16.39 -16.29 0.71
CA HIS A 312 -16.19 -14.97 1.32
C HIS A 312 -17.33 -14.01 1.00
N THR A 313 -17.90 -14.07 -0.21
CA THR A 313 -19.04 -13.22 -0.60
C THR A 313 -20.37 -13.66 0.02
N SER A 314 -20.45 -14.87 0.58
CA SER A 314 -21.69 -15.49 1.08
C SER A 314 -21.70 -15.69 2.61
N HIS A 315 -20.54 -15.79 3.26
CA HIS A 315 -20.39 -16.09 4.68
C HIS A 315 -19.30 -15.24 5.34
N ASP A 316 -19.59 -14.69 6.53
CA ASP A 316 -18.65 -13.86 7.32
C ASP A 316 -17.42 -14.60 7.89
N SER A 317 -17.31 -15.92 7.68
CA SER A 317 -16.22 -16.73 8.27
C SER A 317 -14.92 -16.74 7.45
N VAL A 318 -14.99 -16.57 6.12
CA VAL A 318 -13.81 -16.56 5.24
C VAL A 318 -13.42 -15.11 4.97
N THR A 319 -12.20 -14.71 5.31
CA THR A 319 -11.71 -13.33 5.05
C THR A 319 -10.80 -13.27 3.83
N VAL A 320 -10.68 -12.07 3.23
CA VAL A 320 -9.73 -11.78 2.13
C VAL A 320 -8.30 -12.14 2.52
N ASP A 321 -7.92 -11.87 3.78
CA ASP A 321 -6.59 -12.17 4.29
C ASP A 321 -6.33 -13.68 4.38
N CYS A 322 -7.31 -14.50 4.80
CA CYS A 322 -7.20 -15.97 4.74
C CYS A 322 -6.93 -16.46 3.30
N ILE A 323 -7.61 -15.87 2.32
CA ILE A 323 -7.44 -16.23 0.90
C ILE A 323 -6.04 -15.85 0.41
N TYR A 324 -5.53 -14.66 0.71
CA TYR A 324 -4.17 -14.30 0.32
C TYR A 324 -3.09 -15.11 1.06
N ARG A 325 -3.31 -15.46 2.33
CA ARG A 325 -2.41 -16.36 3.09
C ARG A 325 -2.34 -17.76 2.50
N SER A 326 -3.36 -18.16 1.74
CA SER A 326 -3.36 -19.44 1.03
C SER A 326 -2.48 -19.44 -0.23
N TRP A 327 -1.88 -18.32 -0.65
CA TRP A 327 -0.99 -18.31 -1.81
C TRP A 327 0.41 -18.82 -1.45
N PRO A 328 0.99 -19.77 -2.22
CA PRO A 328 2.33 -20.27 -1.98
C PRO A 328 3.42 -19.19 -1.94
N ASP A 329 4.20 -19.11 -0.86
CA ASP A 329 5.42 -18.33 -0.92
C ASP A 329 6.49 -19.13 -1.69
N HIS A 330 6.86 -18.64 -2.87
CA HIS A 330 7.82 -19.30 -3.75
C HIS A 330 9.23 -19.44 -3.13
N GLU A 331 9.56 -18.67 -2.10
CA GLU A 331 10.83 -18.83 -1.35
C GLU A 331 10.71 -19.89 -0.25
N ALA A 332 9.49 -20.19 0.23
CA ALA A 332 9.24 -21.14 1.31
C ALA A 332 8.96 -22.57 0.81
N VAL A 333 8.50 -22.73 -0.44
CA VAL A 333 8.25 -24.05 -1.04
C VAL A 333 9.52 -24.88 -1.12
N ARG A 334 9.43 -26.15 -0.70
CA ARG A 334 10.61 -27.00 -0.46
C ARG A 334 10.81 -28.06 -1.53
N GLY A 335 12.06 -28.21 -1.96
CA GLY A 335 12.50 -29.34 -2.79
C GLY A 335 11.64 -29.50 -4.05
N ASN A 336 11.26 -30.73 -4.34
CA ASN A 336 10.53 -31.09 -5.57
C ASN A 336 9.08 -30.58 -5.65
N TRP A 337 8.58 -29.86 -4.64
CA TRP A 337 7.26 -29.24 -4.68
C TRP A 337 7.24 -27.93 -5.49
N ASP A 338 8.40 -27.37 -5.82
CA ASP A 338 8.54 -26.17 -6.64
C ASP A 338 7.93 -26.31 -8.04
N ILE A 339 7.90 -27.54 -8.59
CA ILE A 339 7.28 -27.87 -9.87
C ILE A 339 5.78 -27.52 -9.95
N LEU A 340 5.12 -27.34 -8.79
CA LEU A 340 3.72 -26.92 -8.70
C LEU A 340 3.53 -25.43 -9.00
N LEU A 341 4.53 -24.59 -8.68
CA LEU A 341 4.38 -23.13 -8.62
C LEU A 341 3.99 -22.51 -9.95
N GLU A 342 4.70 -22.84 -11.03
CA GLU A 342 4.43 -22.25 -12.34
C GLU A 342 3.06 -22.69 -12.90
N PRO A 343 2.69 -23.98 -12.96
CA PRO A 343 1.34 -24.39 -13.34
C PRO A 343 0.25 -23.76 -12.48
N PHE A 344 0.47 -23.67 -11.16
CA PHE A 344 -0.48 -23.09 -10.22
C PHE A 344 -0.72 -21.60 -10.49
N TYR A 345 0.34 -20.79 -10.57
CA TYR A 345 0.18 -19.35 -10.78
C TYR A 345 -0.33 -19.02 -12.19
N ASN A 346 0.09 -19.79 -13.21
CA ASN A 346 -0.45 -19.63 -14.55
C ASN A 346 -1.97 -19.85 -14.58
N ALA A 347 -2.48 -20.85 -13.85
CA ALA A 347 -3.91 -21.09 -13.73
C ALA A 347 -4.61 -20.05 -12.84
N LEU A 348 -4.03 -19.70 -11.69
CA LEU A 348 -4.60 -18.75 -10.73
C LEU A 348 -4.80 -17.36 -11.33
N PHE A 349 -3.84 -16.87 -12.14
CA PHE A 349 -3.88 -15.53 -12.72
C PHE A 349 -4.88 -15.36 -13.86
N GLN A 350 -5.50 -16.44 -14.34
CA GLN A 350 -6.63 -16.37 -15.27
C GLN A 350 -7.97 -16.09 -14.56
N GLU A 351 -7.99 -16.14 -13.23
CA GLU A 351 -9.20 -16.03 -12.42
C GLU A 351 -9.32 -14.63 -11.78
N THR A 352 -10.49 -14.32 -11.21
CA THR A 352 -10.74 -13.08 -10.47
C THR A 352 -10.23 -13.19 -9.02
N ILE A 353 -8.94 -12.93 -8.83
CA ILE A 353 -8.22 -13.25 -7.58
C ILE A 353 -7.65 -12.05 -6.83
N ILE A 354 -7.84 -10.81 -7.33
CA ILE A 354 -7.46 -9.59 -6.62
C ILE A 354 -8.71 -8.94 -6.03
N HIS A 355 -8.79 -8.88 -4.70
CA HIS A 355 -9.81 -8.11 -4.01
C HIS A 355 -9.47 -6.61 -4.05
N SER A 356 -10.24 -5.86 -4.82
CA SER A 356 -10.20 -4.39 -4.88
C SER A 356 -10.93 -3.76 -3.71
N ASP A 357 -10.42 -2.61 -3.25
CA ASP A 357 -11.00 -1.86 -2.14
C ASP A 357 -12.35 -1.22 -2.50
N ASN A 358 -12.66 -1.08 -3.80
CA ASN A 358 -13.88 -0.40 -4.28
C ASN A 358 -14.84 -1.26 -5.11
N ASN A 359 -14.39 -2.37 -5.70
CA ASN A 359 -15.14 -3.14 -6.69
C ASN A 359 -15.16 -4.67 -6.43
N GLY A 360 -14.66 -5.14 -5.28
CA GLY A 360 -14.61 -6.58 -4.96
C GLY A 360 -13.55 -7.34 -5.76
N TRP A 361 -13.78 -8.64 -5.99
CA TRP A 361 -12.82 -9.54 -6.65
C TRP A 361 -12.73 -9.30 -8.17
N MET A 362 -11.53 -9.14 -8.69
CA MET A 362 -11.27 -8.87 -10.11
C MET A 362 -10.00 -9.56 -10.61
N ASN A 363 -9.80 -9.55 -11.93
CA ASN A 363 -8.58 -10.03 -12.56
C ASN A 363 -7.42 -9.04 -12.34
N ILE A 364 -6.17 -9.55 -12.39
CA ILE A 364 -4.95 -8.74 -12.27
C ILE A 364 -4.91 -7.60 -13.28
N ALA A 365 -5.37 -7.83 -14.52
CA ALA A 365 -5.32 -6.84 -15.59
C ALA A 365 -6.23 -5.63 -15.36
N ASP A 366 -7.28 -5.79 -14.54
CA ASP A 366 -8.34 -4.79 -14.34
C ASP A 366 -8.11 -3.91 -13.10
N VAL A 367 -7.00 -4.10 -12.37
CA VAL A 367 -6.73 -3.45 -11.08
C VAL A 367 -5.44 -2.64 -11.13
N GLN A 368 -5.44 -1.45 -10.50
CA GLN A 368 -4.20 -0.73 -10.21
C GLN A 368 -3.68 -1.09 -8.81
N PHE A 369 -2.45 -1.59 -8.74
CA PHE A 369 -1.84 -1.95 -7.46
C PHE A 369 -1.43 -0.70 -6.66
N ASN A 370 -1.98 -0.56 -5.45
CA ASN A 370 -1.65 0.49 -4.51
C ASN A 370 -0.40 0.11 -3.70
N GLU A 371 0.74 0.55 -4.20
CA GLU A 371 2.05 0.41 -3.55
C GLU A 371 2.60 1.73 -3.01
N LEU A 372 1.73 2.72 -2.85
CA LEU A 372 2.13 4.05 -2.39
C LEU A 372 2.73 3.96 -0.98
N ASN A 373 3.89 4.58 -0.81
CA ASN A 373 4.54 4.79 0.47
C ASN A 373 4.51 6.29 0.80
N VAL A 374 3.30 6.80 1.09
CA VAL A 374 3.03 8.21 1.35
C VAL A 374 2.18 8.39 2.60
N ASP A 375 2.00 9.63 3.04
CA ASP A 375 1.15 9.98 4.17
C ASP A 375 -0.31 9.54 3.94
N LYS A 376 -1.01 9.09 5.00
CA LYS A 376 -2.38 8.55 4.90
C LYS A 376 -3.37 9.51 4.24
N ASP A 377 -3.24 10.80 4.50
CA ASP A 377 -4.10 11.82 3.90
C ASP A 377 -3.84 11.97 2.40
N MET A 378 -2.57 11.96 2.00
CA MET A 378 -2.16 11.99 0.58
C MET A 378 -2.65 10.74 -0.15
N GLU A 379 -2.44 9.55 0.44
CA GLU A 379 -2.93 8.29 -0.11
C GLU A 379 -4.46 8.34 -0.33
N LYS A 380 -5.21 8.78 0.67
CA LYS A 380 -6.67 8.90 0.60
C LYS A 380 -7.13 9.82 -0.55
N VAL A 381 -6.44 10.94 -0.76
CA VAL A 381 -6.77 11.88 -1.85
C VAL A 381 -6.45 11.30 -3.22
N ILE A 382 -5.32 10.60 -3.36
CA ILE A 382 -4.95 9.92 -4.61
C ILE A 382 -6.01 8.87 -4.95
N LEU A 383 -6.34 7.99 -4.00
CA LEU A 383 -7.34 6.93 -4.19
C LEU A 383 -8.74 7.49 -4.45
N LYS A 384 -9.11 8.64 -3.85
CA LYS A 384 -10.35 9.36 -4.16
C LYS A 384 -10.43 9.72 -5.65
N CYS A 385 -9.33 10.11 -6.30
CA CYS A 385 -9.32 10.43 -7.72
C CYS A 385 -9.63 9.20 -8.59
N PHE A 386 -9.00 8.06 -8.29
CA PHE A 386 -9.25 6.79 -8.98
C PHE A 386 -10.70 6.31 -8.78
N ASN A 387 -11.24 6.44 -7.57
CA ASN A 387 -12.65 6.15 -7.27
C ASN A 387 -13.62 6.99 -8.10
N ILE A 388 -13.38 8.29 -8.22
CA ILE A 388 -14.25 9.18 -9.02
C ILE A 388 -14.28 8.75 -10.49
N LYS A 389 -13.14 8.31 -11.02
CA LYS A 389 -13.03 7.81 -12.40
C LYS A 389 -13.64 6.40 -12.59
N GLY A 390 -13.85 5.66 -11.50
CA GLY A 390 -14.26 4.25 -11.54
C GLY A 390 -13.11 3.29 -11.84
N ILE A 391 -11.87 3.72 -11.62
CA ILE A 391 -10.70 2.83 -11.71
C ILE A 391 -10.56 2.07 -10.40
N ALA A 392 -10.45 0.76 -10.51
CA ALA A 392 -10.24 -0.07 -9.36
C ALA A 392 -8.79 -0.12 -8.90
N TYR A 393 -8.60 -0.26 -7.59
CA TYR A 393 -7.27 -0.37 -6.99
C TYR A 393 -7.28 -1.35 -5.82
N ALA A 394 -6.14 -1.99 -5.58
CA ALA A 394 -5.99 -2.96 -4.50
C ALA A 394 -4.63 -2.86 -3.83
N ARG A 395 -4.62 -3.04 -2.50
CA ARG A 395 -3.40 -3.29 -1.74
C ARG A 395 -3.30 -4.77 -1.39
N VAL A 396 -2.38 -5.46 -2.05
CA VAL A 396 -2.11 -6.91 -1.84
C VAL A 396 -0.91 -7.13 -0.92
N PRO A 397 -0.89 -8.23 -0.14
CA PRO A 397 0.26 -8.62 0.67
C PRO A 397 1.56 -8.78 -0.15
N SER A 398 2.71 -8.61 0.50
CA SER A 398 4.03 -8.66 -0.15
C SER A 398 4.31 -9.98 -0.87
N VAL A 399 3.96 -11.11 -0.23
CA VAL A 399 4.12 -12.46 -0.80
C VAL A 399 3.35 -12.58 -2.13
N CYS A 400 2.08 -12.15 -2.15
CA CYS A 400 1.27 -12.15 -3.36
C CYS A 400 1.86 -11.24 -4.45
N ARG A 401 2.34 -10.04 -4.08
CA ARG A 401 2.98 -9.12 -5.04
C ARG A 401 4.25 -9.71 -5.66
N GLN A 402 5.08 -10.37 -4.86
CA GLN A 402 6.29 -11.03 -5.36
C GLN A 402 5.94 -12.18 -6.30
N ALA A 403 4.93 -12.98 -5.98
CA ALA A 403 4.42 -14.03 -6.87
C ALA A 403 3.90 -13.46 -8.20
N ILE A 404 3.10 -12.38 -8.16
CA ILE A 404 2.63 -11.69 -9.37
C ILE A 404 3.83 -11.22 -10.21
N ARG A 405 4.79 -10.51 -9.62
CA ARG A 405 5.99 -10.05 -10.34
C ARG A 405 6.82 -11.17 -10.96
N LYS A 406 6.85 -12.34 -10.33
CA LYS A 406 7.65 -13.49 -10.77
C LYS A 406 6.96 -14.30 -11.87
N PHE A 407 5.66 -14.55 -11.74
CA PHE A 407 4.95 -15.51 -12.59
C PHE A 407 3.96 -14.85 -13.57
N TYR A 408 3.53 -13.60 -13.34
CA TYR A 408 2.64 -12.88 -14.26
C TYR A 408 3.47 -12.25 -15.38
N LYS A 409 3.17 -12.61 -16.63
CA LYS A 409 3.97 -12.23 -17.81
C LYS A 409 3.62 -10.84 -18.35
N ASP A 410 2.39 -10.39 -18.12
CA ASP A 410 1.90 -9.11 -18.65
C ASP A 410 2.28 -7.94 -17.74
N GLN A 411 2.19 -6.72 -18.27
CA GLN A 411 2.50 -5.51 -17.51
C GLN A 411 1.44 -5.25 -16.43
N ILE A 412 1.90 -5.07 -15.19
CA ILE A 412 1.04 -4.65 -14.08
C ILE A 412 0.87 -3.13 -14.09
N SER A 413 -0.34 -2.66 -13.80
CA SER A 413 -0.60 -1.24 -13.57
C SER A 413 -0.47 -0.91 -12.10
N THR A 414 0.30 0.12 -11.76
CA THR A 414 0.45 0.61 -10.38
C THR A 414 -0.10 2.01 -10.23
N VAL A 415 -0.58 2.33 -9.03
CA VAL A 415 -0.90 3.70 -8.65
C VAL A 415 0.42 4.49 -8.56
N SER A 416 0.58 5.49 -9.42
CA SER A 416 1.77 6.34 -9.54
C SER A 416 1.36 7.75 -9.95
N ALA A 417 2.28 8.70 -9.87
CA ALA A 417 2.06 10.07 -10.33
C ALA A 417 1.70 10.12 -11.81
N SER A 418 2.37 9.35 -12.67
CA SER A 418 2.05 9.30 -14.11
C SER A 418 0.67 8.70 -14.38
N SER A 419 0.27 7.64 -13.67
CA SER A 419 -1.08 7.06 -13.83
C SER A 419 -2.17 8.00 -13.31
N LEU A 420 -1.91 8.74 -12.23
CA LEU A 420 -2.78 9.79 -11.72
C LEU A 420 -2.90 10.95 -12.71
N CYS A 421 -1.79 11.48 -13.23
CA CYS A 421 -1.79 12.56 -14.23
C CYS A 421 -2.60 12.16 -15.47
N ARG A 422 -2.43 10.92 -15.96
CA ARG A 422 -3.23 10.39 -17.06
C ARG A 422 -4.72 10.35 -16.72
N CYS A 423 -5.08 9.84 -15.55
CA CYS A 423 -6.45 9.79 -15.05
C CYS A 423 -7.10 11.19 -15.02
N LEU A 424 -6.39 12.18 -14.47
CA LEU A 424 -6.86 13.57 -14.38
C LEU A 424 -6.97 14.26 -15.75
N ARG A 425 -6.14 13.89 -16.71
CA ARG A 425 -6.19 14.43 -18.09
C ARG A 425 -7.36 13.85 -18.87
N GLU A 426 -7.63 12.55 -18.70
CA GLU A 426 -8.76 11.87 -19.34
C GLU A 426 -10.12 12.31 -18.76
N ASP A 427 -10.18 12.73 -17.49
CA ASP A 427 -11.38 13.31 -16.88
C ASP A 427 -11.05 14.53 -16.00
N PRO A 428 -11.01 15.74 -16.61
CA PRO A 428 -10.75 16.97 -15.87
C PRO A 428 -11.82 17.31 -14.82
N ALA A 429 -13.02 16.70 -14.89
CA ALA A 429 -14.08 16.93 -13.90
C ALA A 429 -13.75 16.33 -12.52
N ILE A 430 -12.73 15.47 -12.42
CA ILE A 430 -12.22 15.01 -11.12
C ILE A 430 -11.72 16.20 -10.30
N LEU A 431 -10.94 17.10 -10.92
CA LEU A 431 -10.35 18.25 -10.23
C LEU A 431 -11.39 19.27 -9.73
N THR A 432 -12.61 19.28 -10.28
CA THR A 432 -13.68 20.17 -9.81
C THR A 432 -14.36 19.64 -8.54
N LYS A 433 -14.23 18.34 -8.27
CA LYS A 433 -14.76 17.67 -7.05
C LYS A 433 -13.78 17.71 -5.88
N LEU A 434 -12.58 18.26 -6.08
CA LEU A 434 -11.54 18.35 -5.05
C LEU A 434 -11.46 19.75 -4.46
N ASN A 435 -11.19 19.83 -3.15
CA ASN A 435 -10.93 21.10 -2.49
C ASN A 435 -9.48 21.59 -2.73
N ALA A 436 -9.16 22.80 -2.27
CA ALA A 436 -7.85 23.40 -2.52
C ALA A 436 -6.69 22.61 -1.88
N ASP A 437 -6.86 22.10 -0.66
CA ASP A 437 -5.80 21.37 0.05
C ASP A 437 -5.57 19.99 -0.59
N GLU A 438 -6.64 19.32 -1.03
CA GLU A 438 -6.56 18.07 -1.80
C GLU A 438 -5.78 18.25 -3.11
N LYS A 439 -5.99 19.36 -3.83
CA LYS A 439 -5.22 19.68 -5.05
C LYS A 439 -3.73 19.91 -4.76
N LEU A 440 -3.41 20.54 -3.64
CA LEU A 440 -2.02 20.76 -3.23
C LEU A 440 -1.33 19.44 -2.88
N LEU A 441 -2.02 18.51 -2.20
CA LEU A 441 -1.49 17.17 -1.92
C LEU A 441 -1.21 16.36 -3.20
N ILE A 442 -2.09 16.47 -4.20
CA ILE A 442 -1.88 15.84 -5.51
C ILE A 442 -0.65 16.42 -6.21
N LEU A 443 -0.54 17.75 -6.24
CA LEU A 443 0.61 18.41 -6.86
C LEU A 443 1.91 18.02 -6.15
N GLU A 444 1.91 17.99 -4.81
CA GLU A 444 3.05 17.57 -4.02
C GLU A 444 3.45 16.13 -4.33
N PHE A 445 2.49 15.21 -4.41
CA PHE A 445 2.74 13.82 -4.80
C PHE A 445 3.40 13.71 -6.18
N ILE A 446 2.86 14.40 -7.19
CA ILE A 446 3.39 14.36 -8.56
C ILE A 446 4.83 14.89 -8.61
N LEU A 447 5.14 15.94 -7.84
CA LEU A 447 6.47 16.51 -7.77
C LEU A 447 7.45 15.63 -6.98
N ARG A 448 7.00 14.93 -5.93
CA ARG A 448 7.82 13.99 -5.14
C ARG A 448 8.29 12.78 -5.98
N GLU A 449 7.46 12.29 -6.90
CA GLU A 449 7.81 11.19 -7.82
C GLU A 449 8.53 11.63 -9.11
N ASP A 450 8.90 12.91 -9.22
CA ASP A 450 9.60 13.48 -10.39
C ASP A 450 8.82 13.40 -11.73
N ALA A 451 7.51 13.14 -11.69
CA ALA A 451 6.62 13.09 -12.87
C ALA A 451 6.25 14.50 -13.39
N ARG A 452 7.20 15.43 -13.33
CA ARG A 452 7.03 16.84 -13.65
C ARG A 452 6.57 17.08 -15.08
N GLN A 453 6.94 16.19 -16.01
CA GLN A 453 6.60 16.30 -17.44
C GLN A 453 5.12 16.04 -17.71
N ASP A 454 4.47 15.29 -16.82
CA ASP A 454 3.06 14.90 -16.94
C ASP A 454 2.09 16.00 -16.47
N LEU A 455 2.61 17.12 -15.95
CA LEU A 455 1.79 18.23 -15.45
C LEU A 455 1.10 19.03 -16.57
N GLU A 456 1.64 19.03 -17.80
CA GLU A 456 1.08 19.79 -18.93
C GLU A 456 -0.43 19.49 -19.10
N GLY A 457 -1.22 20.56 -19.14
CA GLY A 457 -2.68 20.47 -19.31
C GLY A 457 -3.46 20.13 -18.03
N LEU A 458 -2.82 20.04 -16.85
CA LEU A 458 -3.51 19.83 -15.57
C LEU A 458 -3.77 21.14 -14.83
N CYS A 459 -5.02 21.36 -14.39
CA CYS A 459 -5.46 22.54 -13.63
C CYS A 459 -5.08 22.43 -12.14
N LEU A 460 -3.78 22.35 -11.87
CA LEU A 460 -3.21 22.14 -10.54
C LEU A 460 -2.25 23.23 -10.10
N LEU A 461 -1.95 24.23 -10.94
CA LEU A 461 -1.04 25.31 -10.60
C LEU A 461 -1.72 26.28 -9.61
N PRO A 462 -1.29 26.35 -8.33
CA PRO A 462 -1.95 27.18 -7.34
C PRO A 462 -1.46 28.62 -7.43
N LEU A 463 -2.37 29.58 -7.56
CA LEU A 463 -2.06 31.01 -7.59
C LEU A 463 -2.34 31.68 -6.24
N ASP A 464 -1.69 32.82 -6.01
CA ASP A 464 -1.79 33.60 -4.78
C ASP A 464 -3.15 34.28 -4.58
N ASP A 465 -3.97 34.36 -5.63
CA ASP A 465 -5.38 34.75 -5.53
C ASP A 465 -6.31 33.61 -5.06
N GLY A 466 -5.76 32.41 -4.83
CA GLY A 466 -6.48 31.22 -4.40
C GLY A 466 -7.07 30.40 -5.56
N SER A 467 -6.93 30.86 -6.80
CA SER A 467 -7.36 30.12 -7.99
C SER A 467 -6.35 29.04 -8.39
N PHE A 468 -6.81 28.10 -9.23
CA PHE A 468 -5.97 27.07 -9.83
C PHE A 468 -5.97 27.23 -11.34
N HIS A 469 -4.80 27.11 -11.94
CA HIS A 469 -4.59 27.26 -13.38
C HIS A 469 -3.96 26.00 -14.00
N PHE A 470 -4.03 25.91 -15.32
CA PHE A 470 -3.40 24.85 -16.10
C PHE A 470 -1.88 25.07 -16.18
N PHE A 471 -1.08 24.02 -15.99
CA PHE A 471 0.32 24.04 -16.42
C PHE A 471 0.37 24.08 -17.95
N SER A 472 1.12 25.03 -18.50
CA SER A 472 1.26 25.24 -19.94
C SER A 472 2.69 25.58 -20.31
N SER A 473 3.17 24.98 -21.38
CA SER A 473 4.47 25.31 -21.98
C SER A 473 4.46 26.60 -22.82
N SER A 474 3.33 27.32 -22.89
CA SER A 474 3.28 28.63 -23.55
C SER A 474 3.97 29.72 -22.71
N ASP A 475 4.77 30.54 -23.38
CA ASP A 475 5.44 31.70 -22.78
C ASP A 475 4.51 32.92 -22.61
N ASP A 476 3.24 32.83 -23.03
CA ASP A 476 2.31 33.97 -23.08
C ASP A 476 1.90 34.51 -21.69
N LYS A 477 1.91 33.65 -20.65
CA LYS A 477 1.43 34.00 -19.30
C LYS A 477 2.38 33.53 -18.20
N LYS A 478 3.44 34.31 -17.96
CA LYS A 478 4.43 34.03 -16.91
C LYS A 478 3.78 34.03 -15.51
N VAL A 479 4.10 33.01 -14.72
CA VAL A 479 3.75 32.90 -13.29
C VAL A 479 5.05 32.86 -12.48
N TYR A 480 5.15 33.72 -11.47
CA TYR A 480 6.37 33.94 -10.72
C TYR A 480 6.40 33.16 -9.41
N ILE A 481 7.56 32.58 -9.13
CA ILE A 481 7.88 31.89 -7.88
C ILE A 481 8.58 32.89 -6.96
N PRO A 482 7.97 33.29 -5.81
CA PRO A 482 8.65 34.10 -4.81
C PRO A 482 9.95 33.44 -4.35
N THR A 483 10.99 34.22 -4.09
CA THR A 483 12.28 33.73 -3.59
C THR A 483 12.58 34.32 -2.22
N THR A 484 13.56 33.76 -1.50
CA THR A 484 14.05 34.31 -0.22
C THR A 484 14.57 35.74 -0.33
N LYS A 485 14.94 36.17 -1.55
CA LYS A 485 15.39 37.54 -1.83
C LYS A 485 14.24 38.45 -2.24
N PHE A 486 13.30 37.93 -3.03
CA PHE A 486 12.21 38.70 -3.63
C PHE A 486 10.87 38.08 -3.27
N HIS A 487 10.18 38.73 -2.32
CA HIS A 487 8.89 38.28 -1.83
C HIS A 487 7.73 38.81 -2.68
N ARG A 488 6.63 38.06 -2.69
CA ARG A 488 5.35 38.41 -3.31
C ARG A 488 4.88 39.84 -2.99
N GLN A 489 5.06 40.28 -1.75
CA GLN A 489 4.58 41.57 -1.24
C GLN A 489 5.22 42.79 -1.93
N LEU A 490 6.31 42.61 -2.70
CA LEU A 490 6.95 43.68 -3.44
C LEU A 490 6.07 44.21 -4.58
N VAL A 491 5.22 43.37 -5.19
CA VAL A 491 4.41 43.73 -6.36
C VAL A 491 2.92 43.84 -5.97
N PRO A 492 2.33 45.04 -5.83
CA PRO A 492 0.93 45.16 -5.45
C PRO A 492 -0.01 44.67 -6.58
N GLY A 493 -1.17 44.09 -6.24
CA GLY A 493 -2.21 43.73 -7.22
C GLY A 493 -1.90 42.60 -8.22
N GLY A 494 -0.75 41.93 -8.11
CA GLY A 494 -0.34 40.85 -9.00
C GLY A 494 -0.77 39.44 -8.60
N ASN A 495 -1.79 39.22 -7.75
CA ASN A 495 -2.01 37.91 -7.10
C ASN A 495 -2.16 36.74 -8.10
N HIS A 496 -2.74 37.02 -9.27
CA HIS A 496 -2.92 36.07 -10.38
C HIS A 496 -1.62 35.74 -11.17
N GLN A 497 -0.50 36.37 -10.85
CA GLN A 497 0.80 36.18 -11.51
C GLN A 497 1.83 35.50 -10.61
N PHE A 498 1.47 35.16 -9.38
CA PHE A 498 2.38 34.48 -8.46
C PHE A 498 1.79 33.16 -8.02
N ILE A 499 2.66 32.17 -7.78
CA ILE A 499 2.23 30.96 -7.10
C ILE A 499 1.74 31.29 -5.70
N LYS A 500 0.77 30.53 -5.20
CA LYS A 500 0.29 30.66 -3.81
C LYS A 500 1.49 30.59 -2.87
N THR A 501 1.65 31.63 -2.05
CA THR A 501 2.76 31.71 -1.11
C THR A 501 2.54 30.65 -0.01
N VAL A 502 3.13 29.47 -0.18
CA VAL A 502 3.18 28.44 0.86
C VAL A 502 4.32 28.82 1.82
N PRO A 503 4.19 28.63 3.15
CA PRO A 503 5.29 28.92 4.08
C PRO A 503 6.61 28.31 3.59
N GLU A 504 7.73 29.01 3.78
CA GLU A 504 9.05 28.57 3.29
C GLU A 504 9.44 27.18 3.83
N ASP A 505 8.89 26.80 4.99
CA ASP A 505 9.06 25.49 5.65
C ASP A 505 8.28 24.36 4.97
N ASN A 506 7.42 24.65 3.99
CA ASN A 506 6.63 23.64 3.31
C ASN A 506 7.43 23.01 2.15
N PRO A 507 7.56 21.66 2.11
CA PRO A 507 8.30 20.95 1.07
C PRO A 507 7.81 21.27 -0.35
N LEU A 508 6.52 21.59 -0.53
CA LEU A 508 5.95 21.96 -1.82
C LEU A 508 6.62 23.22 -2.41
N HIS A 509 7.02 24.19 -1.58
CA HIS A 509 7.67 25.40 -2.07
C HIS A 509 9.06 25.11 -2.66
N GLN A 510 9.82 24.21 -2.04
CA GLN A 510 11.12 23.77 -2.57
C GLN A 510 10.94 22.98 -3.88
N LEU A 511 9.95 22.08 -3.92
CA LEU A 511 9.63 21.31 -5.12
C LEU A 511 9.21 22.21 -6.29
N LEU A 512 8.40 23.24 -6.03
CA LEU A 512 8.01 24.24 -7.03
C LEU A 512 9.18 25.12 -7.45
N SER A 513 10.07 25.49 -6.54
CA SER A 513 11.27 26.27 -6.89
C SER A 513 12.18 25.53 -7.87
N ASN A 514 12.22 24.20 -7.80
CA ASN A 514 12.93 23.35 -8.76
C ASN A 514 12.27 23.26 -10.15
N MET A 515 11.12 23.93 -10.34
CA MET A 515 10.43 24.06 -11.63
C MET A 515 10.75 25.38 -12.35
N ASP A 516 11.71 26.16 -11.87
CA ASP A 516 12.13 27.40 -12.53
C ASP A 516 12.51 27.15 -14.00
N GLY A 517 11.95 27.94 -14.91
CA GLY A 517 12.15 27.84 -16.35
C GLY A 517 11.39 26.69 -17.02
N ARG A 518 10.52 25.97 -16.29
CA ARG A 518 9.64 24.93 -16.83
C ARG A 518 8.21 25.46 -16.92
N TYR A 519 7.50 25.08 -17.97
CA TYR A 519 6.15 25.61 -18.23
C TYR A 519 6.14 27.14 -18.21
N GLN A 520 5.11 27.74 -17.63
CA GLN A 520 5.03 29.18 -17.44
C GLN A 520 5.74 29.70 -16.17
N LEU A 521 6.42 28.84 -15.40
CA LEU A 521 6.99 29.18 -14.09
C LEU A 521 8.37 29.84 -14.23
N LYS A 522 8.56 30.98 -13.55
CA LYS A 522 9.85 31.69 -13.49
C LYS A 522 10.16 32.17 -12.07
N SER A 523 11.38 32.00 -11.61
CA SER A 523 11.85 32.59 -10.36
C SER A 523 11.70 34.12 -10.40
N LEU A 524 11.24 34.72 -9.30
CA LEU A 524 11.14 36.16 -9.19
C LEU A 524 12.54 36.79 -9.11
N THR A 525 12.97 37.44 -10.19
CA THR A 525 14.22 38.20 -10.28
C THR A 525 13.98 39.71 -10.09
N LEU A 526 15.04 40.47 -9.88
CA LEU A 526 14.94 41.93 -9.77
C LEU A 526 14.36 42.57 -11.04
N ASP A 527 14.76 42.12 -12.22
CA ASP A 527 14.25 42.60 -13.50
C ASP A 527 12.74 42.33 -13.63
N ALA A 528 12.30 41.12 -13.24
CA ALA A 528 10.89 40.78 -13.20
C ALA A 528 10.11 41.65 -12.22
N VAL A 529 10.65 41.95 -11.03
CA VAL A 529 10.03 42.89 -10.08
C VAL A 529 9.87 44.27 -10.71
N ALA A 530 10.88 44.79 -11.40
CA ALA A 530 10.80 46.08 -12.06
C ALA A 530 9.73 46.12 -13.18
N GLU A 531 9.65 45.09 -14.02
CA GLU A 531 8.62 44.95 -15.06
C GLU A 531 7.20 44.86 -14.47
N LEU A 532 7.03 44.00 -13.46
CA LEU A 532 5.75 43.80 -12.79
C LEU A 532 5.28 45.05 -12.05
N LEU A 533 6.19 45.79 -11.42
CA LEU A 533 5.88 47.08 -10.83
C LEU A 533 5.44 48.09 -11.88
N LYS A 534 6.13 48.20 -13.02
CA LYS A 534 5.70 49.11 -14.12
C LYS A 534 4.26 48.84 -14.55
N ILE A 535 3.83 47.58 -14.60
CA ILE A 535 2.48 47.19 -14.96
C ILE A 535 1.50 47.47 -13.81
N SER A 536 1.82 47.02 -12.60
CA SER A 536 1.02 47.21 -11.40
C SER A 536 0.72 48.68 -11.11
N MET A 537 1.72 49.55 -11.26
CA MET A 537 1.56 50.98 -10.96
C MET A 537 0.56 51.68 -11.89
N LYS A 538 0.30 51.17 -13.09
CA LYS A 538 -0.70 51.75 -14.01
C LYS A 538 -2.13 51.66 -13.50
N THR A 539 -2.42 50.66 -12.66
CA THR A 539 -3.77 50.45 -12.10
C THR A 539 -3.89 50.91 -10.66
N ARG A 540 -2.77 51.26 -10.01
CA ARG A 540 -2.69 51.64 -8.60
C ARG A 540 -2.47 53.12 -8.36
N ILE A 541 -2.26 53.89 -9.42
CA ILE A 541 -2.10 55.34 -9.36
C ILE A 541 -3.12 55.97 -10.29
N ASP A 542 -3.82 56.98 -9.80
CA ASP A 542 -4.64 57.87 -10.63
C ASP A 542 -3.78 58.81 -11.51
N ASP A 543 -4.44 59.54 -12.41
CA ASP A 543 -3.78 60.51 -13.29
C ASP A 543 -3.06 61.64 -12.52
N GLN A 544 -3.39 61.82 -11.23
CA GLN A 544 -2.83 62.84 -10.34
C GLN A 544 -1.67 62.31 -9.49
N GLY A 545 -1.28 61.04 -9.62
CA GLY A 545 -0.19 60.44 -8.85
C GLY A 545 -0.61 59.87 -7.49
N SER A 546 -1.90 59.86 -7.15
CA SER A 546 -2.40 59.40 -5.85
C SER A 546 -2.51 57.89 -5.80
N TRP A 547 -2.12 57.31 -4.67
CA TRP A 547 -2.19 55.88 -4.45
C TRP A 547 -3.63 55.42 -4.19
N ILE A 548 -4.11 54.48 -4.99
CA ILE A 548 -5.45 53.91 -4.83
C ILE A 548 -5.40 52.82 -3.76
N LEU A 549 -6.07 53.06 -2.62
CA LEU A 549 -6.12 52.12 -1.50
C LEU A 549 -6.76 50.79 -1.90
N ASP A 550 -6.08 49.70 -1.54
CA ASP A 550 -6.67 48.36 -1.50
C ASP A 550 -7.14 48.07 -0.06
N THR A 551 -8.36 47.60 0.12
CA THR A 551 -8.91 47.27 1.45
C THR A 551 -8.25 46.05 2.08
N GLN A 552 -7.43 45.29 1.32
CA GLN A 552 -6.75 44.06 1.75
C GLN A 552 -5.21 44.13 1.64
N GLY A 553 -4.62 45.27 1.24
CA GLY A 553 -3.19 45.41 0.95
C GLY A 553 -2.37 46.09 2.07
N PRO A 554 -1.01 45.97 2.05
CA PRO A 554 -0.15 46.75 2.94
C PRO A 554 -0.33 48.25 2.70
N SER A 555 -0.22 49.06 3.76
CA SER A 555 -0.24 50.53 3.63
C SER A 555 0.90 50.99 2.72
N LEU A 556 0.70 52.14 2.04
CA LEU A 556 1.67 52.67 1.08
C LEU A 556 3.07 52.79 1.69
N ASN A 557 3.16 53.32 2.91
CA ASN A 557 4.44 53.52 3.61
C ASN A 557 5.14 52.19 3.91
N THR A 558 4.42 51.19 4.41
CA THR A 558 4.98 49.87 4.72
C THR A 558 5.45 49.14 3.45
N TRP A 559 4.70 49.29 2.35
CA TRP A 559 5.11 48.74 1.06
C TRP A 559 6.35 49.46 0.50
N LEU A 560 6.36 50.80 0.51
CA LEU A 560 7.51 51.59 0.05
C LEU A 560 8.78 51.27 0.82
N GLU A 561 8.68 51.15 2.15
CA GLU A 561 9.81 50.79 3.00
C GLU A 561 10.40 49.43 2.59
N LYS A 562 9.55 48.44 2.28
CA LYS A 562 10.00 47.13 1.79
C LYS A 562 10.68 47.21 0.42
N VAL A 563 10.11 47.98 -0.52
CA VAL A 563 10.69 48.17 -1.85
C VAL A 563 12.04 48.89 -1.75
N TRP A 564 12.12 49.98 -1.00
CA TRP A 564 13.38 50.73 -0.83
C TRP A 564 14.43 49.95 -0.04
N SER A 565 14.03 49.14 0.94
CA SER A 565 14.96 48.22 1.63
C SER A 565 15.51 47.15 0.68
N MET A 566 14.68 46.63 -0.22
CA MET A 566 15.10 45.69 -1.27
C MET A 566 16.07 46.37 -2.26
N LEU A 567 15.77 47.59 -2.69
CA LEU A 567 16.66 48.38 -3.56
C LEU A 567 17.99 48.73 -2.88
N TYR A 568 17.98 49.03 -1.58
CA TYR A 568 19.20 49.31 -0.81
C TYR A 568 20.13 48.10 -0.70
N ARG A 569 19.55 46.90 -0.53
CA ARG A 569 20.29 45.64 -0.50
C ARG A 569 20.89 45.29 -1.86
N GLU A 570 20.22 45.67 -2.93
CA GLU A 570 20.68 45.48 -4.30
C GLU A 570 21.62 46.62 -4.72
N SER A 571 22.56 46.35 -5.64
CA SER A 571 23.61 47.31 -5.97
C SER A 571 23.06 48.61 -6.56
N SER A 572 23.69 49.75 -6.24
CA SER A 572 23.24 51.09 -6.64
C SER A 572 23.04 51.30 -8.15
N SER A 573 23.74 50.54 -8.99
CA SER A 573 23.63 50.57 -10.46
C SER A 573 22.31 50.02 -10.99
N LYS A 574 21.55 49.27 -10.19
CA LYS A 574 20.30 48.61 -10.61
C LYS A 574 19.06 49.48 -10.45
N LEU A 575 19.19 50.66 -9.82
CA LEU A 575 18.08 51.62 -9.68
C LEU A 575 17.56 52.11 -11.04
N LEU A 576 18.41 52.08 -12.08
CA LEU A 576 18.05 52.36 -13.48
C LEU A 576 16.88 51.49 -14.00
N LEU A 577 16.76 50.24 -13.54
CA LEU A 577 15.67 49.34 -13.96
C LEU A 577 14.28 49.87 -13.55
N PHE A 578 14.24 50.66 -12.48
CA PHE A 578 13.04 51.20 -11.86
C PHE A 578 12.72 52.63 -12.34
N GLU A 579 13.43 53.15 -13.35
CA GLU A 579 13.09 54.44 -13.93
C GLU A 579 11.68 54.46 -14.53
N GLY A 580 10.99 55.59 -14.35
CA GLY A 580 9.60 55.78 -14.74
C GLY A 580 8.58 55.15 -13.80
N ILE A 581 9.01 54.37 -12.80
CA ILE A 581 8.10 53.81 -11.78
C ILE A 581 7.88 54.84 -10.68
N HIS A 582 6.63 55.02 -10.28
CA HIS A 582 6.23 55.93 -9.22
C HIS A 582 6.62 55.39 -7.84
N LEU A 583 7.86 55.65 -7.42
CA LEU A 583 8.45 55.16 -6.17
C LEU A 583 8.88 56.27 -5.21
N VAL A 584 8.80 57.53 -5.64
CA VAL A 584 9.20 58.69 -4.82
C VAL A 584 7.97 59.24 -4.08
N PRO A 585 7.90 59.12 -2.75
CA PRO A 585 6.74 59.58 -2.00
C PRO A 585 6.69 61.10 -1.84
N LEU A 586 5.48 61.65 -2.01
CA LEU A 586 5.12 63.01 -1.66
C LEU A 586 4.38 62.99 -0.33
N PHE A 587 5.10 63.39 0.72
CA PHE A 587 4.53 63.54 2.05
C PHE A 587 3.88 64.91 2.19
N GLU A 588 2.60 64.93 2.55
CA GLU A 588 1.90 66.16 2.89
C GLU A 588 2.23 66.60 4.32
N ALA A 589 1.76 67.79 4.72
CA ALA A 589 2.07 68.38 6.02
C ALA A 589 1.57 67.56 7.23
N ASP A 590 0.65 66.61 7.00
CA ASP A 590 0.14 65.66 7.98
C ASP A 590 1.04 64.43 8.18
N GLY A 591 2.13 64.30 7.40
CA GLY A 591 3.07 63.19 7.50
C GLY A 591 2.60 61.92 6.79
N GLU A 592 1.50 61.95 6.04
CA GLU A 592 1.06 60.84 5.22
C GLU A 592 1.51 61.01 3.76
N GLY A 593 2.24 60.02 3.26
CA GLY A 593 2.48 59.88 1.83
C GLY A 593 1.20 59.39 1.17
N ARG A 594 0.55 60.24 0.37
CA ARG A 594 -0.65 59.85 -0.41
C ARG A 594 -0.42 59.86 -1.91
N ARG A 595 0.67 60.50 -2.37
CA ARG A 595 1.01 60.65 -3.78
C ARG A 595 2.44 60.18 -4.05
N LEU A 596 2.67 59.70 -5.26
CA LEU A 596 3.95 59.20 -5.73
C LEU A 596 4.38 59.94 -6.99
N ARG A 597 5.69 60.09 -7.16
CA ARG A 597 6.33 60.60 -8.37
C ARG A 597 7.20 59.54 -9.04
N PRO A 598 7.27 59.54 -10.38
CA PRO A 598 8.12 58.62 -11.12
C PRO A 598 9.60 58.92 -10.85
N LEU A 599 10.38 57.86 -10.71
CA LEU A 599 11.81 57.93 -10.48
C LEU A 599 12.56 58.23 -11.78
N PHE A 600 13.36 59.30 -11.81
CA PHE A 600 14.21 59.66 -12.96
C PHE A 600 15.55 60.24 -12.49
N GLN A 601 16.67 59.87 -13.14
CA GLN A 601 18.02 60.36 -12.78
C GLN A 601 18.20 61.87 -13.02
N LYS A 602 17.32 62.50 -13.79
CA LYS A 602 17.32 63.95 -14.04
C LYS A 602 16.02 64.59 -13.55
N SER A 603 15.56 64.18 -12.37
CA SER A 603 14.34 64.74 -11.80
C SER A 603 14.60 66.08 -11.10
N ALA A 604 13.70 67.04 -11.28
CA ALA A 604 13.66 68.28 -10.50
C ALA A 604 12.94 68.03 -9.15
N ILE A 605 13.44 67.09 -8.36
CA ILE A 605 12.93 66.76 -7.02
C ILE A 605 13.99 67.13 -5.99
N ILE A 606 13.60 67.90 -4.98
CA ILE A 606 14.48 68.33 -3.89
C ILE A 606 13.87 68.00 -2.53
N GLN A 607 14.70 67.50 -1.62
CA GLN A 607 14.34 67.25 -0.24
C GLN A 607 14.21 68.59 0.50
N ARG A 608 13.10 68.81 1.23
CA ARG A 608 12.86 70.06 1.97
C ARG A 608 13.76 70.21 3.18
N SER A 609 13.89 69.15 3.99
CA SER A 609 14.80 69.11 5.12
C SER A 609 15.62 67.82 5.17
N HIS A 610 16.90 67.94 5.52
CA HIS A 610 17.81 66.81 5.67
C HIS A 610 18.69 66.99 6.90
N GLN A 611 18.81 65.94 7.70
CA GLN A 611 19.68 65.91 8.87
C GLN A 611 21.11 65.59 8.43
N THR A 612 22.05 66.44 8.80
CA THR A 612 23.49 66.28 8.54
C THR A 612 24.24 66.18 9.87
N SER A 613 25.54 65.86 9.82
CA SER A 613 26.41 65.86 11.00
C SER A 613 26.43 67.22 11.73
N ASP A 614 26.17 68.30 10.99
CA ASP A 614 26.33 69.68 11.45
C ASP A 614 24.98 70.35 11.78
N GLY A 615 23.89 69.58 11.80
CA GLY A 615 22.52 70.04 12.08
C GLY A 615 21.53 69.77 10.94
N TYR A 616 20.40 70.48 10.94
CA TYR A 616 19.37 70.35 9.90
C TYR A 616 19.56 71.37 8.79
N LEU A 617 19.72 70.91 7.55
CA LEU A 617 19.59 71.75 6.37
C LEU A 617 18.12 71.78 5.97
N THR A 618 17.51 72.96 5.95
CA THR A 618 16.08 73.13 5.61
C THR A 618 15.90 74.30 4.65
N LEU A 619 15.17 74.09 3.56
CA LEU A 619 14.78 75.15 2.64
C LEU A 619 13.83 76.14 3.33
N THR A 620 14.05 77.43 3.14
CA THR A 620 13.10 78.45 3.63
C THR A 620 11.76 78.32 2.92
N ASN A 621 10.69 78.82 3.55
CA ASN A 621 9.36 78.82 2.94
C ASN A 621 9.35 79.56 1.61
N ASP A 622 10.06 80.68 1.51
CA ASP A 622 10.14 81.49 0.29
C ASP A 622 10.83 80.72 -0.84
N LEU A 623 11.97 80.07 -0.57
CA LEU A 623 12.66 79.23 -1.55
C LEU A 623 11.82 78.02 -1.96
N THR A 624 11.11 77.40 -1.02
CA THR A 624 10.21 76.28 -1.31
C THR A 624 9.10 76.73 -2.27
N ASN A 625 8.47 77.88 -2.00
CA ASN A 625 7.41 78.44 -2.84
C ASN A 625 7.92 78.77 -4.24
N ILE A 626 9.10 79.40 -4.35
CA ILE A 626 9.74 79.72 -5.64
C ILE A 626 10.02 78.42 -6.42
N LEU A 627 10.61 77.41 -5.78
CA LEU A 627 10.93 76.13 -6.41
C LEU A 627 9.67 75.42 -6.91
N GLN A 628 8.63 75.34 -6.07
CA GLN A 628 7.34 74.75 -6.45
C GLN A 628 6.66 75.50 -7.59
N GLN A 629 6.68 76.85 -7.58
CA GLN A 629 6.14 77.68 -8.66
C GLN A 629 6.91 77.54 -9.97
N ASN A 630 8.16 77.11 -9.94
CA ASN A 630 8.97 76.83 -11.13
C ASN A 630 8.91 75.35 -11.57
N GLY A 631 8.05 74.54 -10.95
CA GLY A 631 7.84 73.13 -11.33
C GLY A 631 8.80 72.14 -10.65
N VAL A 632 9.65 72.59 -9.72
CA VAL A 632 10.46 71.70 -8.87
C VAL A 632 9.56 71.10 -7.80
N THR A 633 9.60 69.78 -7.65
CA THR A 633 8.84 69.08 -6.61
C THR A 633 9.63 69.10 -5.31
N VAL A 634 9.09 69.75 -4.28
CA VAL A 634 9.67 69.80 -2.94
C VAL A 634 8.92 68.80 -2.05
N THR A 635 9.63 67.83 -1.46
CA THR A 635 9.05 66.77 -0.61
C THR A 635 9.94 66.47 0.60
N ASN A 636 9.39 65.78 1.59
CA ASN A 636 10.14 65.19 2.71
C ASN A 636 10.14 63.67 2.58
N CYS A 637 11.06 63.14 1.80
CA CYS A 637 11.27 61.70 1.73
C CYS A 637 11.82 61.17 3.07
N PRO A 638 11.37 59.98 3.51
CA PRO A 638 11.79 59.34 4.74
C PRO A 638 13.16 58.69 4.58
N ASP A 639 13.78 58.38 5.72
CA ASP A 639 15.16 57.88 5.78
C ASP A 639 15.42 56.63 4.94
N TYR A 640 14.45 55.71 4.85
CA TYR A 640 14.61 54.48 4.06
C TYR A 640 14.82 54.76 2.57
N VAL A 641 14.36 55.91 2.06
CA VAL A 641 14.62 56.39 0.69
C VAL A 641 15.99 57.05 0.62
N LEU A 642 16.26 57.98 1.55
CA LEU A 642 17.47 58.81 1.54
C LEU A 642 18.76 58.01 1.77
N ARG A 643 18.68 56.84 2.40
CA ARG A 643 19.82 55.94 2.63
C ARG A 643 20.37 55.30 1.35
N HIS A 644 19.63 55.33 0.23
CA HIS A 644 20.08 54.67 -0.99
C HIS A 644 21.31 55.38 -1.60
N PRO A 645 22.40 54.67 -1.98
CA PRO A 645 23.65 55.30 -2.43
C PRO A 645 23.53 56.15 -3.71
N ALA A 646 22.56 55.88 -4.58
CA ALA A 646 22.29 56.71 -5.76
C ALA A 646 21.53 58.00 -5.41
N ILE A 647 20.77 58.01 -4.31
CA ILE A 647 20.11 59.22 -3.81
C ILE A 647 21.13 60.08 -3.06
N MET A 648 22.00 59.47 -2.25
CA MET A 648 23.11 60.17 -1.58
C MET A 648 24.04 60.91 -2.56
N ARG A 649 24.14 60.45 -3.81
CA ARG A 649 24.95 61.06 -4.87
C ARG A 649 24.27 62.21 -5.62
N ASP A 650 23.13 62.71 -5.13
CA ASP A 650 22.30 63.70 -5.83
C ASP A 650 21.92 63.25 -7.25
N GLU A 651 21.78 61.95 -7.54
CA GLU A 651 21.40 61.53 -8.90
C GLU A 651 19.89 61.69 -9.08
N TYR A 652 19.09 61.04 -8.23
CA TYR A 652 17.62 61.01 -8.39
C TYR A 652 16.87 62.09 -7.61
N ILE A 653 17.28 62.38 -6.37
CA ILE A 653 16.68 63.39 -5.49
C ILE A 653 17.83 64.29 -5.01
N LYS A 654 17.65 65.61 -5.07
CA LYS A 654 18.69 66.55 -4.62
C LYS A 654 18.50 66.90 -3.15
N PHE A 655 19.61 67.09 -2.42
CA PHE A 655 19.55 67.58 -1.03
C PHE A 655 19.33 69.10 -0.95
N PRO A 656 18.84 69.62 0.21
CA PRO A 656 18.62 71.06 0.43
C PRO A 656 19.92 71.86 0.60
N THR A 657 20.83 71.74 -0.36
CA THR A 657 22.09 72.48 -0.46
C THR A 657 21.99 73.52 -1.58
N SER A 658 22.85 74.53 -1.57
CA SER A 658 22.94 75.50 -2.68
C SER A 658 23.21 74.81 -4.02
N GLU A 659 24.03 73.76 -4.01
CA GLU A 659 24.32 72.94 -5.18
C GLU A 659 23.08 72.15 -5.65
N GLY A 660 22.33 71.53 -4.72
CA GLY A 660 21.10 70.80 -5.04
C GLY A 660 20.02 71.71 -5.64
N VAL A 661 19.85 72.92 -5.10
CA VAL A 661 18.93 73.93 -5.64
C VAL A 661 19.33 74.32 -7.07
N VAL A 662 20.61 74.61 -7.32
CA VAL A 662 21.10 74.95 -8.67
C VAL A 662 20.92 73.77 -9.63
N LYS A 663 21.24 72.55 -9.20
CA LYS A 663 21.01 71.33 -10.00
C LYS A 663 19.54 71.16 -10.40
N CYS A 664 18.59 71.46 -9.51
CA CYS A 664 17.16 71.42 -9.85
C CYS A 664 16.75 72.50 -10.84
N LEU A 665 17.26 73.73 -10.69
CA LEU A 665 16.94 74.83 -11.61
C LEU A 665 17.53 74.61 -13.01
N LEU A 666 18.71 74.00 -13.12
CA LEU A 666 19.32 73.64 -14.40
C LEU A 666 18.54 72.57 -15.19
N LEU A 667 17.61 71.87 -14.55
CA LEU A 667 16.76 70.86 -15.18
C LEU A 667 15.44 71.45 -15.72
N LEU A 668 15.19 72.73 -15.49
CA LEU A 668 13.99 73.43 -15.95
C LEU A 668 14.25 74.15 -17.28
N ASP A 669 13.17 74.42 -18.02
CA ASP A 669 13.23 75.19 -19.26
C ASP A 669 13.71 76.63 -18.98
N VAL A 670 14.84 76.98 -19.59
CA VAL A 670 15.58 78.23 -19.38
C VAL A 670 14.74 79.45 -19.75
N GLU A 671 13.90 79.36 -20.78
CA GLU A 671 13.04 80.50 -21.19
C GLU A 671 11.92 80.77 -20.17
N LEU A 672 11.35 79.70 -19.59
CA LEU A 672 10.33 79.74 -18.55
C LEU A 672 10.89 80.25 -17.21
N LEU A 673 12.13 79.86 -16.90
CA LEU A 673 12.85 80.27 -15.70
C LEU A 673 13.16 81.76 -15.71
N VAL A 674 13.64 82.28 -16.85
CA VAL A 674 13.94 83.71 -17.02
C VAL A 674 12.65 84.54 -16.94
N GLN A 675 11.56 84.12 -17.61
CA GLN A 675 10.26 84.81 -17.50
C GLN A 675 9.71 84.85 -16.08
N ARG A 676 9.79 83.75 -15.33
CA ARG A 676 9.28 83.68 -13.95
C ARG A 676 10.18 84.39 -12.96
N LEU A 677 11.51 84.32 -13.07
CA LEU A 677 12.44 85.07 -12.21
C LEU A 677 12.26 86.59 -12.32
N HIS A 678 11.94 87.10 -13.51
CA HIS A 678 11.63 88.53 -13.70
C HIS A 678 10.31 88.96 -13.00
N SER A 679 9.40 88.03 -12.70
CA SER A 679 8.15 88.34 -11.99
C SER A 679 8.27 88.42 -10.46
N PHE A 680 9.40 87.97 -9.87
CA PHE A 680 9.62 87.99 -8.41
C PHE A 680 10.30 89.26 -7.88
N SER A 681 10.65 90.21 -8.75
CA SER A 681 11.27 91.48 -8.35
C SER A 681 10.18 92.49 -8.01
N PRO A 682 9.78 92.60 -6.72
CA PRO A 682 10.56 93.50 -5.85
C PRO A 682 10.61 93.13 -4.34
N VAL A 683 10.67 91.86 -3.92
CA VAL A 683 10.66 91.52 -2.46
C VAL A 683 11.93 90.83 -1.92
N ILE A 684 12.89 90.45 -2.75
CA ILE A 684 14.11 89.76 -2.26
C ILE A 684 15.36 90.59 -2.55
N GLU A 685 15.47 91.76 -1.91
CA GLU A 685 16.76 92.38 -1.63
C GLU A 685 17.10 92.21 -0.14
N MET A 686 18.35 91.82 0.12
CA MET A 686 19.10 91.85 1.39
C MET A 686 19.16 90.66 2.36
N SER A 687 18.45 89.54 2.19
CA SER A 687 18.64 88.37 3.10
C SER A 687 19.22 87.10 2.47
N SER A 688 18.99 86.83 1.18
CA SER A 688 19.32 85.54 0.56
C SER A 688 20.74 85.41 -0.02
N TRP A 689 21.50 86.50 -0.14
CA TRP A 689 22.87 86.47 -0.67
C TRP A 689 23.95 86.09 0.37
N ASN A 690 23.60 86.02 1.66
CA ASN A 690 24.56 85.75 2.73
C ASN A 690 24.95 84.27 2.91
N ILE A 691 24.33 83.34 2.18
CA ILE A 691 24.71 81.91 2.23
C ILE A 691 25.91 81.61 1.31
N LEU A 692 26.16 82.43 0.29
CA LEU A 692 27.26 82.24 -0.67
C LEU A 692 28.64 82.73 -0.17
N HIS A 693 28.73 83.36 1.00
CA HIS A 693 29.98 83.99 1.47
C HIS A 693 30.59 83.46 2.78
N ARG A 694 30.07 82.37 3.37
CA ARG A 694 30.71 81.72 4.53
C ARG A 694 31.27 80.34 4.18
N GLN A 695 32.36 80.33 3.40
CA GLN A 695 33.49 79.40 3.56
C GLN A 695 34.63 79.88 2.66
N LYS A 696 35.44 80.80 3.18
CA LYS A 696 36.81 81.02 2.70
C LYS A 696 37.74 80.83 3.88
N SER A 697 38.55 79.78 3.83
CA SER A 697 39.92 79.80 4.36
C SER A 697 40.80 78.84 3.55
N PRO A 698 42.10 79.14 3.38
CA PRO A 698 42.91 78.81 2.22
C PRO A 698 43.70 77.50 2.39
N ILE A 699 44.50 77.15 1.36
CA ILE A 699 45.45 76.02 1.19
C ILE A 699 44.95 75.17 -0.01
N MET A 700 45.65 74.99 -1.12
CA MET A 700 47.06 75.20 -1.47
C MET A 700 47.18 75.31 -2.99
N GLU A 701 48.15 76.10 -3.44
CA GLU A 701 48.83 75.95 -4.73
C GLU A 701 49.39 74.53 -4.93
N ARG A 702 49.20 73.92 -6.12
CA ARG A 702 50.27 73.44 -7.01
C ARG A 702 49.77 72.55 -8.15
N ASN A 703 50.05 73.05 -9.37
CA ASN A 703 50.57 72.35 -10.55
C ASN A 703 49.74 71.26 -11.28
N PHE A 704 49.40 71.66 -12.52
CA PHE A 704 49.16 70.90 -13.76
C PHE A 704 48.00 69.91 -13.86
#